data_AF-A0A7V7XGQ1-F1
#
_entry.id   AF-A0A7V7XGQ1-F1
#
_cell.length_a   1.000
_cell.length_b   1.000
_cell.length_c   1.000
_cell.angle_alpha   90.00
_cell.angle_beta   90.00
_cell.angle_gamma   90.00
#
_symmetry.space_group_name_H-M   'P 1'
#
loop_
_entity.id
_entity.type
_entity.pdbx_description
1 polymer ?
#
loop_
_entity_poly.entity_id
_entity_poly.type
_entity_poly.pdbx_seq_one_letter_code
_entity_poly.pdbx_strand_id
1 'polypeptide(L)'
;MYYPRLFFIQELSLMKRLFLIVTAFFIAACSDDSPQETASQTPVPPVEGPTLLAPAHESLVGYHVPLVLEWAWDQSLGENQVYSVHVARAGEPLQDVQWTGDTRYDVRWFAQEGGDYEWQILVLQLANGAYEKTVASSPVRQFTVPASPEALIETFPVPDTQDYPNDCSIVPKTETEKAYLGIEASYHGLTADGVYMFNYGEYAVFQEAGWQSTPYHVGNYGMLGFSAWCSFNDPAGLVIGLKQADWYIKNAVKHTDFATWHYTFANPEFGLFNYWTSAYGNSNAIYLLTDAYAITGEHKYLDYAQLAVNSFQVTMDKNGVSSLMDDGESLIFEETAGPGVAGSRILNVHLLALRALDFYAQYTQDETAQMLVDMGIETVRKYLPAFDVQTMSLYALGPQPQRSNSRFLSFHQQHIEGLLWLYEYTQETVFLDYALRWQQYMFEPYATDTYLNAVLPENRVLQAPDTLETRAGYSVDARSTESLILDLGETKPIASFGFDFILTHGRSATYPTAYTLSLSDDGESWQDILEETELEDSEGNHRFETTEARYVRFQFETLDNENADELIFGVVRVDGPNYWQKPIFITYGNTIYGDIRDNQLVTGITLKTEPNPLEIWIEVSDDMQTWTPLIEAPILADGEIELPPTEWQYFKIHSTGIPAVAELTIRN
;
A
#
# COMPACT_ATOMS: atom_id res chain seq x y z
N MET A 1 55.85 7.76 26.55
CA MET A 1 56.61 7.98 27.81
C MET A 1 55.58 8.33 28.89
N TYR A 2 55.68 7.73 30.08
CA TYR A 2 54.77 7.77 31.24
C TYR A 2 53.64 6.72 31.34
N TYR A 3 54.05 5.54 31.81
CA TYR A 3 53.39 4.76 32.88
C TYR A 3 53.80 5.35 34.26
N PRO A 4 53.04 5.17 35.36
CA PRO A 4 53.15 3.97 36.23
C PRO A 4 51.79 3.46 36.76
N ARG A 5 51.44 2.17 36.71
CA ARG A 5 51.88 0.98 37.49
C ARG A 5 51.16 0.77 38.85
N LEU A 6 50.54 -0.41 38.92
CA LEU A 6 50.38 -1.37 40.04
C LEU A 6 49.14 -1.23 40.95
N PHE A 7 48.22 -2.20 40.83
CA PHE A 7 48.13 -3.34 41.76
C PHE A 7 47.67 -4.61 41.00
N PHE A 8 48.16 -5.77 41.46
CA PHE A 8 48.17 -7.07 40.79
C PHE A 8 47.56 -8.10 41.78
N ILE A 9 47.07 -9.22 41.23
CA ILE A 9 46.79 -10.53 41.88
C ILE A 9 45.38 -10.72 42.47
N GLN A 10 44.48 -11.38 41.70
CA GLN A 10 43.67 -12.53 42.18
C GLN A 10 42.80 -13.16 41.07
N GLU A 11 43.39 -13.63 39.97
CA GLU A 11 42.70 -14.61 39.10
C GLU A 11 43.70 -15.65 38.60
N LEU A 12 43.82 -16.77 39.34
CA LEU A 12 44.49 -18.00 38.87
C LEU A 12 44.20 -19.23 39.75
N SER A 13 43.13 -19.22 40.58
CA SER A 13 42.76 -20.34 41.47
C SER A 13 41.42 -21.02 41.15
N LEU A 14 40.66 -20.58 40.14
CA LEU A 14 39.42 -21.27 39.73
C LEU A 14 39.63 -22.24 38.54
N MET A 15 40.47 -21.89 37.55
CA MET A 15 40.71 -22.78 36.38
C MET A 15 41.58 -24.01 36.67
N LYS A 16 42.33 -24.05 37.77
CA LYS A 16 43.11 -25.23 38.19
C LYS A 16 42.33 -26.24 39.03
N ARG A 17 41.08 -25.95 39.41
CA ARG A 17 40.21 -26.89 40.14
C ARG A 17 39.19 -27.63 39.26
N LEU A 18 38.91 -27.13 38.05
CA LEU A 18 38.07 -27.88 37.09
C LEU A 18 38.87 -28.90 36.26
N PHE A 19 40.16 -28.66 36.01
CA PHE A 19 40.97 -29.56 35.16
C PHE A 19 41.56 -30.77 35.91
N LEU A 20 41.45 -30.82 37.24
CA LEU A 20 41.99 -31.90 38.09
C LEU A 20 40.93 -32.91 38.56
N ILE A 21 39.65 -32.69 38.24
CA ILE A 21 38.56 -33.65 38.51
C ILE A 21 38.34 -34.60 37.32
N VAL A 22 38.77 -34.23 36.12
CA VAL A 22 38.56 -35.01 34.89
C VAL A 22 39.67 -36.05 34.63
N THR A 23 40.81 -35.98 35.32
CA THR A 23 41.96 -36.89 35.07
C THR A 23 42.18 -37.94 36.18
N ALA A 24 41.30 -38.02 37.18
CA ALA A 24 41.44 -38.96 38.31
C ALA A 24 40.54 -40.21 38.23
N PHE A 25 39.68 -40.35 37.21
CA PHE A 25 38.76 -41.50 37.10
C PHE A 25 39.04 -42.47 35.95
N PHE A 26 40.07 -42.24 35.13
CA PHE A 26 40.34 -43.08 33.95
C PHE A 26 41.47 -44.10 34.06
N ILE A 27 42.12 -44.28 35.23
CA ILE A 27 43.13 -45.34 35.41
C ILE A 27 43.03 -45.95 36.81
N ALA A 28 41.96 -46.72 37.03
CA ALA A 28 41.94 -47.82 37.99
C ALA A 28 41.20 -48.99 37.32
N ALA A 29 41.98 -49.83 36.63
CA ALA A 29 41.49 -51.04 35.99
C ALA A 29 41.28 -52.15 37.03
N CYS A 30 40.31 -53.03 36.71
CA CYS A 30 40.18 -54.42 37.12
C CYS A 30 39.59 -54.74 38.50
N SER A 31 38.28 -54.98 38.52
CA SER A 31 37.73 -56.23 39.07
C SER A 31 36.29 -56.45 38.54
N ASP A 32 36.06 -57.59 37.92
CA ASP A 32 34.76 -58.12 37.52
C ASP A 32 33.78 -58.17 38.72
N ASP A 33 32.54 -57.69 38.52
CA ASP A 33 31.28 -58.37 38.91
C ASP A 33 30.07 -57.39 38.95
N SER A 34 29.17 -57.51 37.94
CA SER A 34 27.69 -57.28 37.97
C SER A 34 27.10 -55.88 38.30
N PRO A 35 25.82 -55.56 38.01
CA PRO A 35 24.83 -56.06 37.03
C PRO A 35 24.39 -54.98 35.99
N GLN A 36 23.73 -55.37 34.90
CA GLN A 36 23.16 -54.43 33.91
C GLN A 36 21.99 -53.61 34.50
N GLU A 37 22.18 -52.31 34.70
CA GLU A 37 21.08 -51.35 34.84
C GLU A 37 20.66 -50.82 33.46
N THR A 38 19.38 -50.97 33.17
CA THR A 38 18.71 -50.46 31.97
C THR A 38 18.48 -48.96 32.14
N ALA A 39 19.25 -48.14 31.42
CA ALA A 39 19.00 -46.71 31.35
C ALA A 39 17.69 -46.46 30.56
N SER A 40 16.67 -45.99 31.27
CA SER A 40 15.45 -45.43 30.68
C SER A 40 15.81 -44.19 29.88
N GLN A 41 15.55 -44.22 28.57
CA GLN A 41 15.59 -43.03 27.72
C GLN A 41 14.47 -42.09 28.17
N THR A 42 14.82 -40.88 28.59
CA THR A 42 13.89 -39.77 28.73
C THR A 42 13.31 -39.48 27.33
N PRO A 43 11.98 -39.40 27.14
CA PRO A 43 11.41 -39.10 25.84
C PRO A 43 11.87 -37.72 25.37
N VAL A 44 12.41 -37.65 24.14
CA VAL A 44 12.53 -36.39 23.40
C VAL A 44 11.12 -35.83 23.24
N PRO A 45 10.85 -34.55 23.52
CA PRO A 45 9.54 -33.97 23.28
C PRO A 45 9.16 -34.18 21.80
N PRO A 46 7.87 -34.45 21.49
CA PRO A 46 7.43 -34.65 20.12
C PRO A 46 7.80 -33.42 19.28
N VAL A 47 8.33 -33.67 18.08
CA VAL A 47 8.61 -32.62 17.10
C VAL A 47 7.29 -31.90 16.79
N GLU A 48 7.22 -30.59 17.02
CA GLU A 48 6.06 -29.80 16.63
C GLU A 48 5.89 -29.87 15.11
N GLY A 49 4.68 -30.21 14.68
CA GLY A 49 4.35 -30.32 13.26
C GLY A 49 4.10 -28.95 12.61
N PRO A 50 3.84 -28.94 11.29
CA PRO A 50 3.57 -27.71 10.56
C PRO A 50 2.44 -26.87 11.19
N THR A 51 2.62 -25.57 11.20
CA THR A 51 1.63 -24.57 11.61
C THR A 51 0.76 -24.24 10.41
N LEU A 52 -0.53 -24.53 10.50
CA LEU A 52 -1.49 -24.19 9.45
C LEU A 52 -1.71 -22.67 9.43
N LEU A 53 -1.74 -22.06 8.25
CA LEU A 53 -1.88 -20.61 8.06
C LEU A 53 -3.25 -20.26 7.46
N ALA A 54 -3.56 -20.77 6.27
CA ALA A 54 -4.81 -20.49 5.57
C ALA A 54 -5.43 -21.80 5.04
N PRO A 55 -6.78 -21.97 5.08
CA PRO A 55 -7.77 -21.13 5.75
C PRO A 55 -7.64 -21.14 7.29
N ALA A 56 -8.15 -20.09 7.94
CA ALA A 56 -8.20 -20.03 9.40
C ALA A 56 -9.19 -21.06 9.98
N HIS A 57 -8.95 -21.49 11.22
CA HIS A 57 -9.83 -22.44 11.90
C HIS A 57 -11.23 -21.84 12.08
N GLU A 58 -12.27 -22.60 11.73
CA GLU A 58 -13.69 -22.18 11.77
C GLU A 58 -13.97 -20.93 10.90
N SER A 59 -13.16 -20.70 9.86
CA SER A 59 -13.35 -19.58 8.93
C SER A 59 -14.32 -19.90 7.81
N LEU A 60 -14.92 -18.86 7.23
CA LEU A 60 -15.71 -18.95 6.01
C LEU A 60 -14.87 -18.50 4.81
N VAL A 61 -14.70 -19.37 3.82
CA VAL A 61 -13.93 -19.09 2.58
C VAL A 61 -14.86 -18.47 1.54
N GLY A 62 -14.43 -17.41 0.84
CA GLY A 62 -15.27 -16.72 -0.15
C GLY A 62 -15.65 -17.58 -1.37
N TYR A 63 -16.82 -17.29 -1.96
CA TYR A 63 -17.43 -18.12 -3.02
C TYR A 63 -16.70 -18.11 -4.39
N HIS A 64 -15.87 -17.10 -4.67
CA HIS A 64 -15.11 -16.94 -5.93
C HIS A 64 -13.58 -16.96 -5.72
N VAL A 65 -13.16 -17.51 -4.59
CA VAL A 65 -11.79 -17.47 -4.08
C VAL A 65 -11.06 -18.77 -4.43
N PRO A 66 -9.80 -18.74 -4.92
CA PRO A 66 -8.98 -19.93 -4.90
C PRO A 66 -8.79 -20.42 -3.47
N LEU A 67 -9.38 -21.58 -3.16
CA LEU A 67 -9.16 -22.26 -1.89
C LEU A 67 -7.74 -22.83 -1.90
N VAL A 68 -6.81 -22.06 -1.33
CA VAL A 68 -5.40 -22.43 -1.17
C VAL A 68 -5.16 -22.77 0.30
N LEU A 69 -4.61 -23.96 0.55
CA LEU A 69 -4.12 -24.39 1.85
C LEU A 69 -2.67 -23.94 2.00
N GLU A 70 -2.35 -23.25 3.08
CA GLU A 70 -1.01 -22.70 3.34
C GLU A 70 -0.55 -23.07 4.74
N TRP A 71 0.72 -23.44 4.89
CA TRP A 71 1.30 -23.82 6.17
C TRP A 71 2.75 -23.38 6.28
N ALA A 72 3.20 -23.06 7.49
CA ALA A 72 4.61 -22.86 7.80
C ALA A 72 5.14 -24.04 8.60
N TRP A 73 6.45 -24.26 8.52
CA TRP A 73 7.13 -25.15 9.46
C TRP A 73 8.49 -24.55 9.79
N ASP A 74 8.75 -24.36 11.09
CA ASP A 74 10.00 -23.76 11.58
C ASP A 74 11.23 -24.61 11.24
N GLN A 75 11.01 -25.86 10.80
CA GLN A 75 12.04 -26.75 10.30
C GLN A 75 11.95 -26.86 8.77
N SER A 76 13.11 -26.88 8.12
CA SER A 76 13.17 -27.25 6.70
C SER A 76 12.94 -28.75 6.53
N LEU A 77 12.30 -29.14 5.42
CA LEU A 77 12.19 -30.55 5.04
C LEU A 77 13.59 -31.18 4.96
N GLY A 78 13.78 -32.31 5.63
CA GLY A 78 15.00 -33.10 5.54
C GLY A 78 15.15 -33.83 4.20
N GLU A 79 16.31 -34.47 3.99
CA GLU A 79 16.51 -35.29 2.79
C GLU A 79 15.43 -36.38 2.67
N ASN A 80 14.81 -36.45 1.48
CA ASN A 80 13.70 -37.36 1.17
C ASN A 80 12.45 -37.16 2.06
N GLN A 81 12.21 -35.93 2.53
CA GLN A 81 10.95 -35.57 3.18
C GLN A 81 10.05 -34.75 2.24
N VAL A 82 8.75 -34.89 2.43
CA VAL A 82 7.72 -34.13 1.71
C VAL A 82 6.60 -33.77 2.68
N TYR A 83 5.87 -32.69 2.38
CA TYR A 83 4.56 -32.46 2.97
C TYR A 83 3.53 -33.33 2.26
N SER A 84 2.62 -33.92 3.03
CA SER A 84 1.39 -34.48 2.50
C SER A 84 0.21 -33.63 2.95
N VAL A 85 -0.58 -33.20 1.96
CA VAL A 85 -1.78 -32.39 2.14
C VAL A 85 -2.97 -33.32 2.32
N HIS A 86 -3.63 -33.20 3.48
CA HIS A 86 -4.82 -33.95 3.79
C HIS A 86 -6.05 -33.05 3.86
N VAL A 87 -7.12 -33.40 3.15
CA VAL A 87 -8.40 -32.66 3.20
C VAL A 87 -9.59 -33.63 3.10
N ALA A 88 -10.70 -33.29 3.76
CA ALA A 88 -11.96 -34.03 3.69
C ALA A 88 -13.14 -33.12 4.05
N ARG A 89 -14.37 -33.57 3.81
CA ARG A 89 -15.54 -32.96 4.43
C ARG A 89 -15.57 -33.28 5.92
N ALA A 90 -16.12 -32.37 6.73
CA ALA A 90 -16.23 -32.58 8.16
C ALA A 90 -16.99 -33.87 8.47
N GLY A 91 -16.39 -34.74 9.28
CA GLY A 91 -16.92 -36.06 9.61
C GLY A 91 -16.57 -37.18 8.62
N GLU A 92 -15.92 -36.87 7.49
CA GLU A 92 -15.31 -37.87 6.61
C GLU A 92 -13.82 -38.08 6.95
N PRO A 93 -13.23 -39.25 6.66
CA PRO A 93 -11.81 -39.47 6.87
C PRO A 93 -10.94 -38.56 6.00
N LEU A 94 -9.99 -37.84 6.61
CA LEU A 94 -8.98 -37.04 5.92
C LEU A 94 -8.24 -37.85 4.86
N GLN A 95 -8.26 -37.36 3.61
CA GLN A 95 -7.64 -38.03 2.47
C GLN A 95 -6.35 -37.33 2.06
N ASP A 96 -5.31 -38.10 1.76
CA ASP A 96 -4.09 -37.60 1.12
C ASP A 96 -4.41 -37.21 -0.32
N VAL A 97 -4.25 -35.92 -0.64
CA VAL A 97 -4.58 -35.38 -1.96
C VAL A 97 -3.35 -34.94 -2.75
N GLN A 98 -2.22 -34.66 -2.08
CA GLN A 98 -1.00 -34.22 -2.73
C GLN A 98 0.22 -34.38 -1.83
N TRP A 99 1.35 -34.84 -2.41
CA TRP A 99 2.68 -34.66 -1.82
C TRP A 99 3.41 -33.49 -2.46
N THR A 100 3.99 -32.60 -1.67
CA THR A 100 4.68 -31.40 -2.17
C THR A 100 5.89 -31.03 -1.31
N GLY A 101 6.86 -30.35 -1.93
CA GLY A 101 7.94 -29.65 -1.22
C GLY A 101 7.57 -28.21 -0.85
N ASP A 102 6.49 -27.68 -1.43
CA ASP A 102 6.01 -26.32 -1.21
C ASP A 102 5.20 -26.22 0.09
N THR A 103 5.02 -25.00 0.58
CA THR A 103 4.23 -24.65 1.78
C THR A 103 2.81 -24.20 1.47
N ARG A 104 2.37 -24.38 0.23
CA ARG A 104 1.05 -23.98 -0.27
C ARG A 104 0.51 -24.97 -1.29
N TYR A 105 -0.80 -25.18 -1.29
CA TYR A 105 -1.47 -26.04 -2.27
C TYR A 105 -2.89 -25.61 -2.57
N ASP A 106 -3.22 -25.52 -3.87
CA ASP A 106 -4.55 -25.15 -4.35
C ASP A 106 -5.48 -26.37 -4.38
N VAL A 107 -6.55 -26.32 -3.60
CA VAL A 107 -7.56 -27.37 -3.47
C VAL A 107 -8.92 -26.95 -4.03
N ARG A 108 -8.97 -25.96 -4.93
CA ARG A 108 -10.22 -25.52 -5.60
C ARG A 108 -11.02 -26.67 -6.22
N TRP A 109 -10.32 -27.68 -6.73
CA TRP A 109 -10.94 -28.85 -7.34
C TRP A 109 -11.67 -29.75 -6.34
N PHE A 110 -11.34 -29.67 -5.05
CA PHE A 110 -11.88 -30.52 -3.99
C PHE A 110 -13.11 -29.92 -3.31
N ALA A 111 -13.18 -28.59 -3.20
CA ALA A 111 -14.26 -27.88 -2.52
C ALA A 111 -15.21 -27.15 -3.49
N GLN A 112 -15.61 -27.80 -4.57
CA GLN A 112 -16.54 -27.24 -5.56
C GLN A 112 -18.00 -27.18 -5.08
N GLU A 113 -18.30 -27.89 -4.00
CA GLU A 113 -19.62 -27.95 -3.37
C GLU A 113 -19.51 -27.37 -1.97
N GLY A 114 -20.43 -26.48 -1.57
CA GLY A 114 -20.40 -25.92 -0.22
C GLY A 114 -20.57 -26.95 0.89
N GLY A 115 -20.02 -26.64 2.06
CA GLY A 115 -20.05 -27.47 3.25
C GLY A 115 -18.88 -27.19 4.19
N ASP A 116 -18.83 -27.93 5.29
CA ASP A 116 -17.73 -27.89 6.25
C ASP A 116 -16.62 -28.86 5.81
N TYR A 117 -15.39 -28.41 5.93
CA TYR A 117 -14.19 -29.13 5.52
C TYR A 117 -13.18 -29.19 6.67
N GLU A 118 -12.45 -30.30 6.73
CA GLU A 118 -11.33 -30.53 7.63
C GLU A 118 -10.04 -30.69 6.82
N TRP A 119 -8.93 -30.15 7.33
CA TRP A 119 -7.63 -30.31 6.70
C TRP A 119 -6.48 -30.39 7.69
N GLN A 120 -5.38 -31.00 7.25
CA GLN A 120 -4.18 -31.26 8.04
C GLN A 120 -2.98 -31.37 7.10
N ILE A 121 -1.79 -31.03 7.60
CA ILE A 121 -0.52 -31.27 6.91
C ILE A 121 0.31 -32.28 7.70
N LEU A 122 0.78 -33.30 7.01
CA LEU A 122 1.72 -34.29 7.53
C LEU A 122 3.10 -34.06 6.91
N VAL A 123 4.17 -34.31 7.67
CA VAL A 123 5.52 -34.41 7.13
C VAL A 123 5.86 -35.88 7.00
N LEU A 124 6.10 -36.34 5.77
CA LEU A 124 6.38 -37.74 5.47
C LEU A 124 7.88 -37.93 5.21
N GLN A 125 8.46 -39.00 5.77
CA GLN A 125 9.75 -39.52 5.36
C GLN A 125 9.53 -40.55 4.24
N LEU A 126 10.31 -40.41 3.17
CA LEU A 126 10.30 -41.33 2.05
C LEU A 126 11.53 -42.26 2.07
N ALA A 127 11.31 -43.52 1.72
CA ALA A 127 12.33 -44.50 1.42
C ALA A 127 12.18 -44.95 -0.04
N ASN A 128 13.18 -44.69 -0.88
CA ASN A 128 13.15 -44.97 -2.32
C ASN A 128 11.93 -44.36 -3.04
N GLY A 129 11.51 -43.16 -2.64
CA GLY A 129 10.35 -42.46 -3.20
C GLY A 129 8.98 -42.98 -2.74
N ALA A 130 8.94 -43.94 -1.81
CA ALA A 130 7.70 -44.44 -1.20
C ALA A 130 7.59 -43.99 0.27
N TYR A 131 6.36 -43.83 0.76
CA TYR A 131 6.08 -43.53 2.16
C TYR A 131 6.75 -44.56 3.08
N GLU A 132 7.53 -44.06 4.04
CA GLU A 132 8.12 -44.88 5.10
C GLU A 132 7.41 -44.63 6.45
N LYS A 133 7.35 -43.37 6.88
CA LYS A 133 6.74 -42.97 8.15
C LYS A 133 6.34 -41.50 8.15
N THR A 134 5.39 -41.16 9.02
CA THR A 134 5.09 -39.76 9.36
C THR A 134 6.07 -39.27 10.42
N VAL A 135 6.69 -38.12 10.17
CA VAL A 135 7.70 -37.48 11.02
C VAL A 135 7.06 -36.46 11.95
N ALA A 136 6.11 -35.68 11.44
CA ALA A 136 5.36 -34.69 12.18
C ALA A 136 3.97 -34.48 11.57
N SER A 137 3.06 -33.87 12.33
CA SER A 137 1.69 -33.60 11.88
C SER A 137 1.17 -32.30 12.48
N SER A 138 0.51 -31.47 11.69
CA SER A 138 -0.24 -30.33 12.19
C SER A 138 -1.48 -30.79 12.99
N PRO A 139 -2.09 -29.93 13.82
CA PRO A 139 -3.48 -30.13 14.23
C PRO A 139 -4.43 -30.14 13.01
N VAL A 140 -5.59 -30.77 13.16
CA VAL A 140 -6.68 -30.67 12.18
C VAL A 140 -7.34 -29.31 12.31
N ARG A 141 -7.61 -28.63 11.20
CA ARG A 141 -8.40 -27.40 11.15
C ARG A 141 -9.67 -27.59 10.34
N GLN A 142 -10.70 -26.84 10.71
CA GLN A 142 -11.95 -26.74 10.00
C GLN A 142 -12.09 -25.41 9.26
N PHE A 143 -12.78 -25.41 8.13
CA PHE A 143 -13.25 -24.22 7.44
C PHE A 143 -14.56 -24.54 6.70
N THR A 144 -15.36 -23.53 6.41
CA THR A 144 -16.64 -23.68 5.73
C THR A 144 -16.56 -23.01 4.36
N VAL A 145 -17.04 -23.71 3.33
CA VAL A 145 -17.24 -23.15 1.99
C VAL A 145 -18.74 -22.94 1.80
N PRO A 146 -19.22 -21.70 1.54
CA PRO A 146 -20.64 -21.45 1.33
C PRO A 146 -21.12 -22.13 0.03
N ALA A 147 -22.31 -22.72 0.08
CA ALA A 147 -22.89 -23.42 -1.08
C ALA A 147 -23.32 -22.48 -2.22
N SER A 148 -23.59 -21.21 -1.88
CA SER A 148 -23.87 -20.12 -2.81
C SER A 148 -23.66 -18.76 -2.12
N PRO A 149 -23.60 -17.63 -2.84
CA PRO A 149 -23.64 -16.30 -2.24
C PRO A 149 -24.89 -16.09 -1.36
N GLU A 150 -26.02 -16.71 -1.73
CA GLU A 150 -27.26 -16.69 -0.95
C GLU A 150 -27.15 -17.52 0.34
N ALA A 151 -26.34 -18.59 0.38
CA ALA A 151 -26.09 -19.35 1.61
C ALA A 151 -25.32 -18.54 2.68
N LEU A 152 -24.52 -17.56 2.23
CA LEU A 152 -23.89 -16.55 3.09
C LEU A 152 -24.95 -15.67 3.78
N ILE A 153 -26.03 -15.34 3.07
CA ILE A 153 -27.19 -14.60 3.58
C ILE A 153 -28.04 -15.47 4.51
N GLU A 154 -28.19 -16.77 4.23
CA GLU A 154 -28.90 -17.70 5.14
C GLU A 154 -28.16 -17.91 6.47
N THR A 155 -26.83 -17.76 6.47
CA THR A 155 -25.99 -17.89 7.67
C THR A 155 -26.18 -16.72 8.64
N PHE A 156 -26.53 -15.53 8.12
CA PHE A 156 -26.71 -14.31 8.91
C PHE A 156 -28.12 -13.73 8.69
N PRO A 157 -29.05 -13.90 9.64
CA PRO A 157 -30.43 -13.46 9.45
C PRO A 157 -30.53 -11.95 9.19
N VAL A 158 -31.33 -11.60 8.18
CA VAL A 158 -31.62 -10.20 7.84
C VAL A 158 -32.40 -9.55 9.00
N PRO A 159 -31.95 -8.40 9.54
CA PRO A 159 -32.67 -7.66 10.57
C PRO A 159 -34.06 -7.21 10.11
N ASP A 160 -35.00 -7.07 11.04
CA ASP A 160 -36.29 -6.40 10.75
C ASP A 160 -36.05 -4.90 10.64
N THR A 161 -36.25 -4.34 9.45
CA THR A 161 -35.89 -2.96 9.12
C THR A 161 -37.04 -1.97 9.19
N GLN A 162 -38.25 -2.41 9.57
CA GLN A 162 -39.46 -1.56 9.52
C GLN A 162 -39.36 -0.29 10.39
N ASP A 163 -38.52 -0.30 11.42
CA ASP A 163 -38.34 0.81 12.35
C ASP A 163 -37.07 1.64 12.10
N TYR A 164 -36.26 1.29 11.11
CA TYR A 164 -35.02 1.99 10.80
C TYR A 164 -35.31 3.31 10.04
N PRO A 165 -34.72 4.44 10.47
CA PRO A 165 -34.82 5.72 9.75
C PRO A 165 -34.37 5.59 8.28
N ASN A 166 -33.38 4.72 8.05
CA ASN A 166 -32.83 4.39 6.75
C ASN A 166 -32.33 5.62 5.96
N ASP A 167 -31.61 6.52 6.64
CA ASP A 167 -31.06 7.72 6.01
C ASP A 167 -29.83 7.40 5.17
N CYS A 168 -30.08 7.05 3.92
CA CYS A 168 -29.06 6.80 2.91
C CYS A 168 -28.51 8.06 2.23
N SER A 169 -28.84 9.26 2.71
CA SER A 169 -28.42 10.51 2.07
C SER A 169 -26.92 10.80 2.25
N ILE A 170 -26.33 10.30 3.34
CA ILE A 170 -24.92 10.51 3.68
C ILE A 170 -24.01 9.37 3.26
N VAL A 171 -24.56 8.17 3.04
CA VAL A 171 -23.76 6.98 2.72
C VAL A 171 -23.16 7.15 1.32
N PRO A 172 -21.82 7.13 1.15
CA PRO A 172 -21.19 7.29 -0.14
C PRO A 172 -21.66 6.23 -1.13
N LYS A 173 -22.23 6.68 -2.26
CA LYS A 173 -22.65 5.81 -3.37
C LYS A 173 -21.43 5.47 -4.22
N THR A 174 -20.66 4.48 -3.80
CA THR A 174 -19.58 3.93 -4.63
C THR A 174 -20.17 3.03 -5.72
N GLU A 175 -19.56 2.98 -6.92
CA GLU A 175 -19.90 1.96 -7.92
C GLU A 175 -19.47 0.59 -7.39
N THR A 176 -20.43 -0.10 -6.79
CA THR A 176 -20.23 -1.25 -5.91
C THR A 176 -19.85 -2.53 -6.66
N GLU A 177 -19.85 -2.53 -8.00
CA GLU A 177 -19.55 -3.72 -8.81
C GLU A 177 -18.07 -4.14 -8.76
N LYS A 178 -17.10 -3.23 -8.52
CA LYS A 178 -15.68 -3.62 -8.40
C LYS A 178 -15.29 -4.12 -7.01
N ALA A 179 -16.00 -3.70 -5.96
CA ALA A 179 -15.63 -3.97 -4.57
C ALA A 179 -16.10 -5.36 -4.07
N TYR A 180 -17.19 -5.90 -4.65
CA TYR A 180 -17.59 -7.29 -4.42
C TYR A 180 -16.71 -8.31 -5.18
N LEU A 181 -16.01 -7.87 -6.23
CA LEU A 181 -15.35 -8.75 -7.20
C LEU A 181 -13.82 -8.62 -7.28
N GLY A 182 -13.22 -7.65 -6.59
CA GLY A 182 -11.77 -7.38 -6.60
C GLY A 182 -10.96 -7.95 -5.43
N ILE A 183 -11.59 -8.77 -4.58
CA ILE A 183 -10.93 -9.42 -3.47
C ILE A 183 -10.09 -10.58 -4.03
N GLU A 184 -8.76 -10.45 -4.08
CA GLU A 184 -7.86 -11.59 -4.23
C GLU A 184 -7.87 -12.45 -2.96
N ALA A 185 -9.00 -13.11 -2.71
CA ALA A 185 -9.12 -14.44 -2.15
C ALA A 185 -8.05 -14.99 -1.19
N SER A 186 -6.80 -15.15 -1.62
CA SER A 186 -5.69 -15.61 -0.79
C SER A 186 -5.44 -14.73 0.43
N TYR A 187 -5.81 -13.45 0.38
CA TYR A 187 -5.55 -12.49 1.46
C TYR A 187 -6.77 -12.09 2.27
N HIS A 188 -7.97 -12.59 1.94
CA HIS A 188 -9.21 -12.04 2.49
C HIS A 188 -10.17 -13.16 2.92
N GLY A 189 -10.85 -12.96 4.04
CA GLY A 189 -11.76 -13.95 4.61
C GLY A 189 -12.74 -13.33 5.59
N LEU A 190 -13.67 -14.15 6.09
CA LEU A 190 -14.58 -13.77 7.17
C LEU A 190 -14.39 -14.70 8.37
N THR A 191 -14.49 -14.14 9.58
CA THR A 191 -14.67 -14.92 10.81
C THR A 191 -16.01 -15.67 10.78
N ALA A 192 -16.18 -16.66 11.66
CA ALA A 192 -17.45 -17.36 11.85
C ALA A 192 -18.63 -16.43 12.16
N ASP A 193 -18.39 -15.27 12.79
CA ASP A 193 -19.42 -14.28 13.12
C ASP A 193 -19.68 -13.24 12.01
N GLY A 194 -18.99 -13.36 10.86
CA GLY A 194 -19.19 -12.54 9.66
C GLY A 194 -18.38 -11.25 9.64
N VAL A 195 -17.28 -11.20 10.40
CA VAL A 195 -16.38 -10.04 10.46
C VAL A 195 -15.24 -10.23 9.47
N TYR A 196 -14.87 -9.16 8.77
CA TYR A 196 -13.78 -9.22 7.82
C TYR A 196 -12.41 -9.54 8.45
N MET A 197 -11.61 -10.35 7.75
CA MET A 197 -10.22 -10.67 8.07
C MET A 197 -9.32 -10.47 6.84
N PHE A 198 -8.10 -10.00 7.09
CA PHE A 198 -7.03 -9.92 6.10
C PHE A 198 -5.83 -10.76 6.54
N ASN A 199 -5.17 -11.45 5.62
CA ASN A 199 -3.96 -12.24 5.90
C ASN A 199 -2.70 -11.36 5.77
N TYR A 200 -2.21 -10.88 6.90
CA TYR A 200 -0.92 -10.18 7.02
C TYR A 200 0.28 -11.14 7.02
N GLY A 201 0.06 -12.45 6.95
CA GLY A 201 1.10 -13.50 6.99
C GLY A 201 2.13 -13.41 5.87
N GLU A 202 1.72 -12.96 4.69
CA GLU A 202 2.55 -12.89 3.49
C GLU A 202 3.45 -11.63 3.44
N TYR A 203 3.19 -10.67 4.33
CA TYR A 203 3.97 -9.44 4.40
C TYR A 203 5.08 -9.63 5.45
N ALA A 204 6.30 -9.91 4.98
CA ALA A 204 7.48 -10.10 5.84
C ALA A 204 7.69 -8.95 6.84
N VAL A 205 7.28 -7.73 6.47
CA VAL A 205 7.29 -6.52 7.30
C VAL A 205 6.49 -6.70 8.60
N PHE A 206 5.36 -7.39 8.56
CA PHE A 206 4.47 -7.56 9.71
C PHE A 206 4.73 -8.85 10.50
N GLN A 207 5.94 -9.41 10.40
CA GLN A 207 6.35 -10.63 11.12
C GLN A 207 5.37 -11.80 10.94
N GLU A 208 4.84 -11.95 9.72
CA GLU A 208 3.90 -13.02 9.39
C GLU A 208 2.66 -13.05 10.32
N ALA A 209 2.12 -11.88 10.65
CA ALA A 209 1.00 -11.70 11.58
C ALA A 209 -0.27 -12.53 11.28
N GLY A 210 -0.36 -13.13 10.09
CA GLY A 210 -1.43 -14.03 9.71
C GLY A 210 -2.78 -13.32 9.59
N TRP A 211 -3.87 -14.06 9.81
CA TRP A 211 -5.23 -13.55 9.70
C TRP A 211 -5.60 -12.59 10.82
N GLN A 212 -5.94 -11.35 10.47
CA GLN A 212 -6.29 -10.29 11.41
C GLN A 212 -7.57 -9.56 10.97
N SER A 213 -8.48 -9.33 11.92
CA SER A 213 -9.55 -8.34 11.76
C SER A 213 -9.02 -6.98 12.21
N THR A 214 -8.51 -6.20 11.26
CA THR A 214 -7.99 -4.86 11.56
C THR A 214 -9.05 -3.78 11.37
N PRO A 215 -9.00 -2.67 12.11
CA PRO A 215 -9.96 -1.57 11.99
C PRO A 215 -10.12 -1.11 10.54
N TYR A 216 -9.00 -0.81 9.85
CA TYR A 216 -9.00 -0.40 8.45
C TYR A 216 -9.88 -1.30 7.56
N HIS A 217 -9.58 -2.59 7.55
CA HIS A 217 -10.25 -3.56 6.70
C HIS A 217 -11.72 -3.81 7.08
N VAL A 218 -12.01 -3.93 8.38
CA VAL A 218 -13.38 -4.11 8.89
C VAL A 218 -14.25 -2.90 8.52
N GLY A 219 -13.68 -1.69 8.65
CA GLY A 219 -14.35 -0.44 8.29
C GLY A 219 -14.73 -0.37 6.83
N ASN A 220 -13.75 -0.57 5.94
CA ASN A 220 -13.97 -0.55 4.49
C ASN A 220 -15.01 -1.58 4.06
N TYR A 221 -14.94 -2.80 4.56
CA TYR A 221 -15.93 -3.83 4.24
C TYR A 221 -17.34 -3.47 4.73
N GLY A 222 -17.45 -2.85 5.91
CA GLY A 222 -18.73 -2.37 6.44
C GLY A 222 -19.33 -1.26 5.58
N MET A 223 -18.53 -0.26 5.19
CA MET A 223 -18.98 0.85 4.34
C MET A 223 -19.43 0.35 2.96
N LEU A 224 -18.75 -0.66 2.40
CA LEU A 224 -19.19 -1.33 1.18
C LEU A 224 -20.57 -1.99 1.34
N GLY A 225 -20.82 -2.64 2.47
CA GLY A 225 -22.13 -3.20 2.81
C GLY A 225 -23.23 -2.13 2.85
N PHE A 226 -23.00 -1.01 3.53
CA PHE A 226 -23.97 0.09 3.57
C PHE A 226 -24.15 0.77 2.21
N SER A 227 -23.10 0.92 1.40
CA SER A 227 -23.21 1.40 0.02
C SER A 227 -24.11 0.49 -0.82
N ALA A 228 -23.96 -0.84 -0.70
CA ALA A 228 -24.82 -1.81 -1.40
C ALA A 228 -26.28 -1.74 -0.95
N TRP A 229 -26.52 -1.63 0.36
CA TRP A 229 -27.85 -1.42 0.91
C TRP A 229 -28.49 -0.12 0.38
N CYS A 230 -27.78 1.00 0.45
CA CYS A 230 -28.32 2.30 0.08
C CYS A 230 -28.44 2.53 -1.44
N SER A 231 -27.58 1.89 -2.24
CA SER A 231 -27.60 2.04 -3.70
C SER A 231 -28.53 1.04 -4.38
N PHE A 232 -28.63 -0.18 -3.85
CA PHE A 232 -29.33 -1.28 -4.51
C PHE A 232 -30.43 -1.93 -3.67
N ASN A 233 -30.67 -1.44 -2.45
CA ASN A 233 -31.62 -2.04 -1.51
C ASN A 233 -31.29 -3.53 -1.25
N ASP A 234 -29.99 -3.86 -1.20
CA ASP A 234 -29.47 -5.21 -0.96
C ASP A 234 -29.48 -5.53 0.55
N PRO A 235 -30.37 -6.42 1.03
CA PRO A 235 -30.44 -6.77 2.45
C PRO A 235 -29.16 -7.43 2.99
N ALA A 236 -28.35 -8.06 2.12
CA ALA A 236 -27.06 -8.62 2.51
C ALA A 236 -26.06 -7.51 2.87
N GLY A 237 -26.06 -6.41 2.11
CA GLY A 237 -25.26 -5.23 2.39
C GLY A 237 -25.55 -4.65 3.78
N LEU A 238 -26.82 -4.60 4.17
CA LEU A 238 -27.22 -4.14 5.51
C LEU A 238 -26.66 -5.04 6.62
N VAL A 239 -26.76 -6.36 6.46
CA VAL A 239 -26.20 -7.33 7.39
C VAL A 239 -24.68 -7.15 7.51
N ILE A 240 -23.99 -7.03 6.38
CA ILE A 240 -22.53 -6.85 6.33
C ILE A 240 -22.12 -5.58 7.07
N GLY A 241 -22.76 -4.44 6.77
CA GLY A 241 -22.47 -3.16 7.39
C GLY A 241 -22.66 -3.18 8.91
N LEU A 242 -23.79 -3.72 9.38
CA LEU A 242 -24.09 -3.81 10.81
C LEU A 242 -23.13 -4.75 11.56
N LYS A 243 -22.74 -5.87 10.95
CA LYS A 243 -21.75 -6.79 11.54
C LYS A 243 -20.41 -6.12 11.78
N GLN A 244 -19.94 -5.33 10.83
CA GLN A 244 -18.69 -4.60 10.97
C GLN A 244 -18.85 -3.46 11.99
N ALA A 245 -19.97 -2.73 11.99
CA ALA A 245 -20.23 -1.67 12.96
C ALA A 245 -20.30 -2.21 14.41
N ASP A 246 -20.93 -3.36 14.61
CA ASP A 246 -20.98 -4.05 15.91
C ASP A 246 -19.59 -4.54 16.35
N TRP A 247 -18.73 -4.96 15.40
CA TRP A 247 -17.34 -5.28 15.70
C TRP A 247 -16.59 -4.06 16.25
N TYR A 248 -16.80 -2.88 15.68
CA TYR A 248 -16.20 -1.64 16.20
C TYR A 248 -16.64 -1.36 17.64
N ILE A 249 -17.93 -1.52 17.97
CA ILE A 249 -18.43 -1.35 19.34
C ILE A 249 -17.79 -2.35 20.31
N LYS A 250 -17.70 -3.62 19.89
CA LYS A 250 -17.19 -4.73 20.71
C LYS A 250 -15.67 -4.64 20.96
N ASN A 251 -14.90 -4.14 19.99
CA ASN A 251 -13.44 -4.15 20.02
C ASN A 251 -12.82 -2.77 20.31
N ALA A 252 -13.64 -1.77 20.63
CA ALA A 252 -13.14 -0.46 21.03
C ALA A 252 -12.34 -0.55 22.33
N VAL A 253 -11.15 0.03 22.33
CA VAL A 253 -10.39 0.28 23.53
C VAL A 253 -10.80 1.66 24.06
N LYS A 254 -11.68 1.64 25.05
CA LYS A 254 -12.20 2.86 25.66
C LYS A 254 -11.22 3.43 26.68
N HIS A 255 -10.95 4.72 26.51
CA HIS A 255 -10.32 5.58 27.50
C HIS A 255 -11.42 6.42 28.20
N THR A 256 -11.04 7.44 28.97
CA THR A 256 -12.02 8.27 29.69
C THR A 256 -13.02 8.93 28.74
N ASP A 257 -12.51 9.59 27.70
CA ASP A 257 -13.30 10.46 26.82
C ASP A 257 -13.14 10.15 25.32
N PHE A 258 -12.42 9.08 24.97
CA PHE A 258 -12.18 8.68 23.59
C PHE A 258 -12.03 7.16 23.45
N ALA A 259 -12.04 6.67 22.22
CA ALA A 259 -11.78 5.28 21.89
C ALA A 259 -10.83 5.14 20.71
N THR A 260 -10.01 4.10 20.77
CA THR A 260 -9.14 3.67 19.67
C THR A 260 -9.35 2.19 19.41
N TRP A 261 -8.83 1.73 18.27
CA TRP A 261 -8.85 0.33 17.91
C TRP A 261 -7.45 -0.16 17.63
N HIS A 262 -7.11 -1.28 18.27
CA HIS A 262 -5.75 -1.78 18.31
C HIS A 262 -5.49 -2.78 17.18
N TYR A 263 -4.31 -2.66 16.59
CA TYR A 263 -3.71 -3.66 15.73
C TYR A 263 -2.94 -4.64 16.62
N THR A 264 -3.30 -5.92 16.60
CA THR A 264 -2.81 -6.95 17.53
C THR A 264 -1.45 -7.56 17.16
N PHE A 265 -0.77 -6.98 16.18
CA PHE A 265 0.53 -7.40 15.66
C PHE A 265 1.51 -6.24 15.63
N ALA A 266 2.81 -6.53 15.53
CA ALA A 266 3.85 -5.51 15.50
C ALA A 266 3.97 -4.90 14.10
N ASN A 267 4.37 -3.64 14.05
CA ASN A 267 4.83 -2.97 12.84
C ASN A 267 6.27 -2.47 13.07
N PRO A 268 7.28 -3.36 12.91
CA PRO A 268 8.68 -3.07 13.21
C PRO A 268 9.26 -1.95 12.36
N GLU A 269 8.72 -1.71 11.17
CA GLU A 269 9.15 -0.60 10.32
C GLU A 269 9.04 0.73 11.05
N PHE A 270 7.94 0.93 11.78
CA PHE A 270 7.68 2.14 12.54
C PHE A 270 8.07 2.03 14.02
N GLY A 271 8.82 0.97 14.39
CA GLY A 271 9.17 0.70 15.79
C GLY A 271 7.97 0.37 16.68
N LEU A 272 6.83 0.00 16.08
CA LEU A 272 5.59 -0.28 16.80
C LEU A 272 5.52 -1.75 17.22
N PHE A 273 5.21 -1.96 18.49
CA PHE A 273 4.87 -3.27 19.03
C PHE A 273 3.37 -3.52 18.95
N ASN A 274 2.92 -4.72 19.30
CA ASN A 274 1.50 -5.07 19.33
C ASN A 274 0.67 -4.03 20.11
N TYR A 275 -0.58 -3.87 19.69
CA TYR A 275 -1.57 -2.95 20.25
C TYR A 275 -1.35 -1.46 19.90
N TRP A 276 -0.71 -1.18 18.77
CA TRP A 276 -0.69 0.15 18.17
C TRP A 276 -2.04 0.50 17.55
N THR A 277 -2.27 1.78 17.26
CA THR A 277 -3.51 2.29 16.67
C THR A 277 -3.22 3.19 15.47
N SER A 278 -4.26 3.68 14.81
CA SER A 278 -4.13 4.38 13.53
C SER A 278 -5.24 5.41 13.37
N ALA A 279 -4.87 6.62 12.95
CA ALA A 279 -5.82 7.61 12.45
C ALA A 279 -6.67 7.05 11.30
N TYR A 280 -6.13 6.15 10.48
CA TYR A 280 -6.88 5.50 9.40
C TYR A 280 -7.95 4.56 9.96
N GLY A 281 -7.59 3.71 10.93
CA GLY A 281 -8.54 2.84 11.63
C GLY A 281 -9.65 3.63 12.32
N ASN A 282 -9.28 4.72 13.01
CA ASN A 282 -10.24 5.60 13.68
C ASN A 282 -11.13 6.38 12.70
N SER A 283 -10.61 6.79 11.54
CA SER A 283 -11.39 7.45 10.48
C SER A 283 -12.46 6.51 9.91
N ASN A 284 -12.11 5.24 9.71
CA ASN A 284 -13.05 4.21 9.30
C ASN A 284 -14.13 3.96 10.36
N ALA A 285 -13.78 4.02 11.65
CA ALA A 285 -14.75 3.97 12.74
C ALA A 285 -15.76 5.12 12.62
N ILE A 286 -15.28 6.35 12.38
CA ILE A 286 -16.13 7.55 12.24
C ILE A 286 -17.13 7.36 11.10
N TYR A 287 -16.68 7.02 9.89
CA TYR A 287 -17.57 6.81 8.75
C TYR A 287 -18.59 5.70 9.03
N LEU A 288 -18.12 4.48 9.33
CA LEU A 288 -18.98 3.31 9.44
C LEU A 288 -20.01 3.44 10.57
N LEU A 289 -19.61 3.97 11.72
CA LEU A 289 -20.52 4.11 12.86
C LEU A 289 -21.52 5.25 12.66
N THR A 290 -21.14 6.30 11.95
CA THR A 290 -22.07 7.39 11.59
C THR A 290 -23.08 6.90 10.57
N ASP A 291 -22.66 6.14 9.55
CA ASP A 291 -23.55 5.47 8.59
C ASP A 291 -24.51 4.51 9.31
N ALA A 292 -23.99 3.69 10.25
CA ALA A 292 -24.81 2.76 11.03
C ALA A 292 -25.88 3.50 11.84
N TYR A 293 -25.55 4.65 12.44
CA TYR A 293 -26.53 5.49 13.13
C TYR A 293 -27.56 6.09 12.15
N ALA A 294 -27.12 6.63 11.00
CA ALA A 294 -28.03 7.21 10.01
C ALA A 294 -29.04 6.17 9.48
N ILE A 295 -28.58 4.94 9.27
CA ILE A 295 -29.43 3.84 8.81
C ILE A 295 -30.37 3.35 9.91
N THR A 296 -29.86 3.09 11.12
CA THR A 296 -30.63 2.38 12.18
C THR A 296 -31.33 3.29 13.19
N GLY A 297 -30.85 4.52 13.36
CA GLY A 297 -31.23 5.41 14.46
C GLY A 297 -30.67 5.00 15.83
N GLU A 298 -29.85 3.95 15.92
CA GLU A 298 -29.33 3.47 17.20
C GLU A 298 -28.15 4.32 17.69
N HIS A 299 -28.39 5.11 18.74
CA HIS A 299 -27.39 6.03 19.31
C HIS A 299 -26.08 5.38 19.74
N LYS A 300 -26.06 4.07 20.03
CA LYS A 300 -24.83 3.34 20.38
C LYS A 300 -23.74 3.50 19.30
N TYR A 301 -24.11 3.61 18.04
CA TYR A 301 -23.14 3.80 16.96
C TYR A 301 -22.59 5.23 16.96
N LEU A 302 -23.48 6.24 17.06
CA LEU A 302 -23.09 7.64 17.12
C LEU A 302 -22.22 7.96 18.35
N ASP A 303 -22.53 7.37 19.51
CA ASP A 303 -21.76 7.54 20.74
C ASP A 303 -20.30 7.06 20.55
N TYR A 304 -20.10 5.95 19.84
CA TYR A 304 -18.76 5.44 19.54
C TYR A 304 -18.07 6.21 18.40
N ALA A 305 -18.82 6.74 17.44
CA ALA A 305 -18.28 7.66 16.44
C ALA A 305 -17.71 8.92 17.11
N GLN A 306 -18.42 9.50 18.09
CA GLN A 306 -17.90 10.63 18.87
C GLN A 306 -16.63 10.25 19.65
N LEU A 307 -16.59 9.06 20.26
CA LEU A 307 -15.38 8.59 20.94
C LEU A 307 -14.20 8.42 19.97
N ALA A 308 -14.45 8.03 18.72
CA ALA A 308 -13.43 7.97 17.68
C ALA A 308 -12.94 9.38 17.30
N VAL A 309 -13.84 10.36 17.11
CA VAL A 309 -13.48 11.77 16.88
C VAL A 309 -12.60 12.30 17.99
N ASN A 310 -12.94 12.02 19.25
CA ASN A 310 -12.20 12.52 20.41
C ASN A 310 -10.74 12.00 20.46
N SER A 311 -10.41 10.88 19.81
CA SER A 311 -9.04 10.37 19.81
C SER A 311 -8.08 11.24 18.99
N PHE A 312 -8.60 12.02 18.02
CA PHE A 312 -7.83 12.95 17.19
C PHE A 312 -7.36 14.19 17.97
N GLN A 313 -7.97 14.48 19.13
CA GLN A 313 -7.50 15.52 20.06
C GLN A 313 -6.34 15.04 20.95
N VAL A 314 -6.08 13.73 20.96
CA VAL A 314 -5.15 13.09 21.90
C VAL A 314 -3.91 12.66 21.15
N THR A 315 -2.73 12.98 21.71
CA THR A 315 -1.47 12.58 21.10
C THR A 315 -1.24 11.08 21.18
N MET A 316 -0.52 10.52 20.22
CA MET A 316 -0.17 9.09 20.17
C MET A 316 0.57 8.59 21.43
N ASP A 317 1.36 9.45 22.10
CA ASP A 317 1.98 9.15 23.41
C ASP A 317 0.98 8.91 24.54
N LYS A 318 -0.26 9.38 24.37
CA LYS A 318 -1.37 9.18 25.30
C LYS A 318 -2.42 8.21 24.75
N ASN A 319 -2.01 7.37 23.79
CA ASN A 319 -2.86 6.40 23.06
C ASN A 319 -3.91 7.02 22.14
N GLY A 320 -3.78 8.31 21.79
CA GLY A 320 -4.59 8.91 20.72
C GLY A 320 -4.01 8.65 19.34
N VAL A 321 -4.45 9.41 18.34
CA VAL A 321 -4.04 9.23 16.93
C VAL A 321 -3.39 10.47 16.31
N SER A 322 -3.01 11.46 17.12
CA SER A 322 -2.37 12.69 16.63
C SER A 322 -0.92 12.84 17.08
N SER A 323 -0.15 13.65 16.38
CA SER A 323 1.15 14.14 16.82
C SER A 323 1.32 15.62 16.45
N LEU A 324 2.37 16.25 16.99
CA LEU A 324 2.73 17.62 16.63
C LEU A 324 3.84 17.60 15.57
N MET A 325 3.73 18.51 14.62
CA MET A 325 4.80 18.82 13.67
C MET A 325 5.97 19.51 14.39
N ASP A 326 7.07 19.73 13.66
CA ASP A 326 8.32 20.28 14.23
C ASP A 326 8.19 21.69 14.84
N ASP A 327 7.14 22.42 14.50
CA ASP A 327 6.84 23.72 15.08
C ASP A 327 6.23 23.64 16.49
N GLY A 328 5.81 22.45 16.94
CA GLY A 328 5.16 22.21 18.22
C GLY A 328 3.72 22.72 18.32
N GLU A 329 3.11 23.16 17.22
CA GLU A 329 1.76 23.74 17.18
C GLU A 329 0.85 23.07 16.13
N SER A 330 1.37 22.75 14.95
CA SER A 330 0.62 22.10 13.87
C SER A 330 0.33 20.64 14.21
N LEU A 331 -0.93 20.24 14.05
CA LEU A 331 -1.42 18.89 14.35
C LEU A 331 -1.43 18.03 13.10
N ILE A 332 -0.91 16.81 13.19
CA ILE A 332 -1.01 15.79 12.14
C ILE A 332 -1.65 14.52 12.70
N PHE A 333 -2.33 13.75 11.83
CA PHE A 333 -3.05 12.54 12.20
C PHE A 333 -2.26 11.32 11.69
N GLU A 334 -1.88 10.45 12.61
CA GLU A 334 -0.84 9.44 12.40
C GLU A 334 -1.43 8.09 11.98
N GLU A 335 -1.01 7.57 10.83
CA GLU A 335 -1.36 6.20 10.42
C GLU A 335 -0.79 5.16 11.39
N THR A 336 0.41 5.42 11.91
CA THR A 336 1.16 4.53 12.79
C THR A 336 1.30 5.20 14.16
N ALA A 337 0.29 5.03 15.00
CA ALA A 337 0.19 5.68 16.30
C ALA A 337 0.46 4.70 17.46
N GLY A 338 1.43 5.04 18.31
CA GLY A 338 1.71 4.31 19.54
C GLY A 338 2.59 5.12 20.50
N PRO A 339 2.61 4.79 21.80
CA PRO A 339 3.43 5.52 22.75
C PRO A 339 4.94 5.32 22.53
N GLY A 340 5.71 6.41 22.59
CA GLY A 340 7.17 6.36 22.57
C GLY A 340 7.80 6.06 21.21
N VAL A 341 7.02 6.14 20.13
CA VAL A 341 7.55 6.14 18.76
C VAL A 341 7.43 7.54 18.15
N ALA A 342 8.30 7.84 17.19
CA ALA A 342 8.22 9.10 16.46
C ALA A 342 7.04 9.11 15.48
N GLY A 343 6.40 10.26 15.31
CA GLY A 343 5.29 10.43 14.37
C GLY A 343 5.76 10.23 12.93
N SER A 344 5.03 9.43 12.15
CA SER A 344 5.37 9.11 10.76
C SER A 344 4.94 10.19 9.78
N ARG A 345 3.94 11.00 10.12
CA ARG A 345 3.51 12.17 9.33
C ARG A 345 3.10 11.81 7.90
N ILE A 346 2.35 10.73 7.77
CA ILE A 346 1.87 10.19 6.48
C ILE A 346 0.73 11.06 5.93
N LEU A 347 0.88 11.57 4.70
CA LEU A 347 -0.01 12.59 4.14
C LEU A 347 -1.38 12.06 3.72
N ASN A 348 -1.45 10.95 2.99
CA ASN A 348 -2.73 10.39 2.53
C ASN A 348 -3.66 10.04 3.70
N VAL A 349 -3.12 9.53 4.81
CA VAL A 349 -3.93 9.24 6.01
C VAL A 349 -4.39 10.51 6.72
N HIS A 350 -3.55 11.54 6.78
CA HIS A 350 -3.98 12.82 7.33
C HIS A 350 -5.13 13.44 6.51
N LEU A 351 -5.02 13.43 5.17
CA LEU A 351 -6.07 13.90 4.26
C LEU A 351 -7.36 13.09 4.39
N LEU A 352 -7.26 11.76 4.53
CA LEU A 352 -8.42 10.90 4.76
C LEU A 352 -9.10 11.17 6.10
N ALA A 353 -8.31 11.37 7.16
CA ALA A 353 -8.83 11.70 8.47
C ALA A 353 -9.57 13.04 8.48
N LEU A 354 -9.07 14.04 7.75
CA LEU A 354 -9.79 15.31 7.56
C LEU A 354 -11.16 15.10 6.94
N ARG A 355 -11.27 14.28 5.89
CA ARG A 355 -12.56 13.96 5.26
C ARG A 355 -13.51 13.22 6.22
N ALA A 356 -12.99 12.34 7.06
CA ALA A 356 -13.81 11.60 8.03
C ALA A 356 -14.36 12.51 9.13
N LEU A 357 -13.52 13.41 9.65
CA LEU A 357 -13.91 14.40 10.64
C LEU A 357 -14.92 15.40 10.05
N ASP A 358 -14.68 15.88 8.83
CA ASP A 358 -15.61 16.77 8.12
C ASP A 358 -16.96 16.09 7.86
N PHE A 359 -16.95 14.85 7.40
CA PHE A 359 -18.17 14.05 7.24
C PHE A 359 -18.99 13.97 8.54
N TYR A 360 -18.33 13.69 9.66
CA TYR A 360 -18.97 13.68 10.97
C TYR A 360 -19.51 15.06 11.36
N ALA A 361 -18.70 16.10 11.19
CA ALA A 361 -19.05 17.48 11.53
C ALA A 361 -20.27 17.96 10.73
N GLN A 362 -20.30 17.70 9.42
CA GLN A 362 -21.43 18.07 8.56
C GLN A 362 -22.72 17.38 8.99
N TYR A 363 -22.66 16.10 9.35
CA TYR A 363 -23.85 15.34 9.74
C TYR A 363 -24.36 15.71 11.15
N THR A 364 -23.45 15.90 12.11
CA THR A 364 -23.78 16.06 13.53
C THR A 364 -23.78 17.51 14.01
N GLN A 365 -23.17 18.41 13.25
CA GLN A 365 -22.86 19.78 13.65
C GLN A 365 -21.91 19.84 14.85
N ASP A 366 -21.03 18.85 15.01
CA ASP A 366 -20.04 18.80 16.10
C ASP A 366 -18.89 19.79 15.88
N GLU A 367 -18.79 20.78 16.78
CA GLU A 367 -17.78 21.83 16.72
C GLU A 367 -16.35 21.31 16.94
N THR A 368 -16.18 20.19 17.65
CA THR A 368 -14.86 19.61 17.92
C THR A 368 -14.28 18.97 16.66
N ALA A 369 -15.10 18.21 15.93
CA ALA A 369 -14.74 17.65 14.64
C ALA A 369 -14.40 18.77 13.65
N GLN A 370 -15.22 19.83 13.57
CA GLN A 370 -14.92 20.98 12.71
C GLN A 370 -13.60 21.67 13.07
N MET A 371 -13.34 21.89 14.37
CA MET A 371 -12.07 22.46 14.83
C MET A 371 -10.87 21.62 14.40
N LEU A 372 -10.97 20.28 14.50
CA LEU A 372 -9.90 19.38 14.07
C LEU A 372 -9.67 19.41 12.55
N VAL A 373 -10.74 19.56 11.77
CA VAL A 373 -10.66 19.78 10.32
C VAL A 373 -9.87 21.05 10.04
N ASP A 374 -10.30 22.18 10.59
CA ASP A 374 -9.66 23.48 10.37
C ASP A 374 -8.16 23.44 10.74
N MET A 375 -7.83 22.85 11.89
CA MET A 375 -6.44 22.70 12.35
C MET A 375 -5.58 21.84 11.43
N GLY A 376 -6.10 20.72 10.93
CA GLY A 376 -5.33 19.85 10.04
C GLY A 376 -5.20 20.42 8.62
N ILE A 377 -6.23 21.13 8.11
CA ILE A 377 -6.12 21.88 6.84
C ILE A 377 -4.97 22.89 6.91
N GLU A 378 -4.89 23.65 8.02
CA GLU A 378 -3.79 24.59 8.25
C GLU A 378 -2.42 23.90 8.31
N THR A 379 -2.34 22.70 8.90
CA THR A 379 -1.13 21.88 8.87
C THR A 379 -0.75 21.50 7.43
N VAL A 380 -1.70 21.00 6.62
CA VAL A 380 -1.43 20.66 5.21
C VAL A 380 -0.93 21.89 4.48
N ARG A 381 -1.65 23.02 4.56
CA ARG A 381 -1.28 24.28 3.89
C ARG A 381 0.14 24.73 4.22
N LYS A 382 0.56 24.58 5.49
CA LYS A 382 1.89 24.98 5.97
C LYS A 382 3.00 24.03 5.54
N TYR A 383 2.74 22.72 5.56
CA TYR A 383 3.75 21.69 5.33
C TYR A 383 3.74 21.11 3.91
N LEU A 384 2.80 21.51 3.05
CA LEU A 384 2.72 21.07 1.66
C LEU A 384 4.03 21.19 0.88
N PRO A 385 4.81 22.29 1.02
CA PRO A 385 6.12 22.39 0.36
C PRO A 385 7.13 21.32 0.79
N ALA A 386 7.03 20.81 2.02
CA ALA A 386 7.94 19.77 2.51
C ALA A 386 7.63 18.40 1.90
N PHE A 387 6.38 18.15 1.51
CA PHE A 387 6.00 16.93 0.80
C PHE A 387 6.34 16.97 -0.69
N ASP A 388 6.67 18.11 -1.27
CA ASP A 388 6.97 18.26 -2.70
C ASP A 388 8.46 18.14 -2.97
N VAL A 389 8.88 17.03 -3.60
CA VAL A 389 10.28 16.81 -4.03
C VAL A 389 10.50 17.13 -5.52
N GLN A 390 9.61 17.90 -6.13
CA GLN A 390 9.64 18.36 -7.53
C GLN A 390 9.46 17.29 -8.61
N THR A 391 9.40 16.02 -8.22
CA THR A 391 9.20 14.86 -9.10
C THR A 391 8.04 13.99 -8.67
N MET A 392 7.65 14.08 -7.40
CA MET A 392 6.49 13.42 -6.81
C MET A 392 6.20 14.05 -5.44
N SER A 393 5.08 13.66 -4.82
CA SER A 393 4.86 13.91 -3.40
C SER A 393 5.52 12.83 -2.54
N LEU A 394 6.18 13.19 -1.45
CA LEU A 394 6.58 12.25 -0.40
C LEU A 394 5.35 11.62 0.25
N TYR A 395 5.46 10.33 0.61
CA TYR A 395 4.46 9.62 1.40
C TYR A 395 4.37 10.16 2.83
N ALA A 396 5.51 10.50 3.43
CA ALA A 396 5.67 10.82 4.84
C ALA A 396 6.79 11.86 5.08
N LEU A 397 6.70 12.61 6.19
CA LEU A 397 7.79 13.52 6.66
C LEU A 397 8.50 13.03 7.94
N GLY A 398 7.98 11.98 8.58
CA GLY A 398 8.56 11.42 9.81
C GLY A 398 9.67 10.41 9.55
N PRO A 399 10.39 9.97 10.59
CA PRO A 399 11.39 8.93 10.46
C PRO A 399 10.74 7.62 9.97
N GLN A 400 11.31 7.13 8.89
CA GLN A 400 10.93 5.91 8.19
C GLN A 400 12.15 4.99 8.17
N PRO A 401 12.01 3.66 8.27
CA PRO A 401 13.09 2.75 7.92
C PRO A 401 13.37 2.90 6.43
N GLN A 402 14.62 2.66 6.02
CA GLN A 402 15.29 3.01 4.75
C GLN A 402 14.62 2.61 3.41
N ARG A 403 13.34 2.23 3.38
CA ARG A 403 12.56 1.82 2.20
C ARG A 403 11.35 2.72 1.89
N SER A 404 11.05 3.72 2.72
CA SER A 404 9.72 4.38 2.75
C SER A 404 9.63 5.90 2.54
N ASN A 405 10.58 6.48 1.80
CA ASN A 405 10.26 7.59 0.89
C ASN A 405 9.49 7.10 -0.35
N SER A 406 8.79 5.95 -0.23
CA SER A 406 8.29 5.18 -1.35
C SER A 406 7.37 6.02 -2.22
N ARG A 407 7.81 6.20 -3.46
CA ARG A 407 7.09 6.94 -4.47
C ARG A 407 6.00 6.09 -5.13
N PHE A 408 5.06 5.58 -4.34
CA PHE A 408 3.96 4.80 -4.91
C PHE A 408 2.98 5.73 -5.63
N LEU A 409 2.84 5.53 -6.94
CA LEU A 409 1.90 6.27 -7.79
C LEU A 409 0.47 6.28 -7.22
N SER A 410 0.06 5.19 -6.55
CA SER A 410 -1.25 5.09 -5.90
C SER A 410 -1.41 6.04 -4.70
N PHE A 411 -0.38 6.28 -3.90
CA PHE A 411 -0.43 7.27 -2.81
C PHE A 411 -0.31 8.69 -3.35
N HIS A 412 0.51 8.90 -4.38
CA HIS A 412 0.60 10.19 -5.04
C HIS A 412 -0.75 10.65 -5.60
N GLN A 413 -1.47 9.73 -6.26
CA GLN A 413 -2.82 9.99 -6.74
C GLN A 413 -3.79 10.32 -5.58
N GLN A 414 -3.72 9.58 -4.47
CA GLN A 414 -4.52 9.88 -3.28
C GLN A 414 -4.23 11.27 -2.71
N HIS A 415 -2.97 11.72 -2.76
CA HIS A 415 -2.61 13.07 -2.35
C HIS A 415 -3.24 14.12 -3.26
N ILE A 416 -3.14 13.96 -4.58
CA ILE A 416 -3.77 14.85 -5.57
C ILE A 416 -5.28 14.95 -5.34
N GLU A 417 -5.96 13.82 -5.18
CA GLU A 417 -7.39 13.79 -4.87
C GLU A 417 -7.70 14.49 -3.55
N GLY A 418 -6.86 14.31 -2.52
CA GLY A 418 -6.96 15.00 -1.24
C GLY A 418 -6.82 16.53 -1.36
N LEU A 419 -5.88 17.01 -2.17
CA LEU A 419 -5.71 18.44 -2.44
C LEU A 419 -6.87 19.03 -3.24
N LEU A 420 -7.45 18.30 -4.18
CA LEU A 420 -8.64 18.74 -4.90
C LEU A 420 -9.85 18.86 -3.97
N TRP A 421 -10.00 17.92 -3.03
CA TRP A 421 -10.99 18.04 -1.97
C TRP A 421 -10.76 19.31 -1.12
N LEU A 422 -9.52 19.57 -0.71
CA LEU A 422 -9.18 20.76 0.07
C LEU A 422 -9.47 22.05 -0.70
N TYR A 423 -9.18 22.10 -2.00
CA TYR A 423 -9.51 23.24 -2.84
C TYR A 423 -11.02 23.46 -2.92
N GLU A 424 -11.81 22.41 -3.19
CA GLU A 424 -13.28 22.52 -3.20
C GLU A 424 -13.83 22.98 -1.85
N TYR A 425 -13.23 22.49 -0.75
CA TYR A 425 -13.63 22.82 0.62
C TYR A 425 -13.30 24.27 1.01
N THR A 426 -12.08 24.74 0.71
CA THR A 426 -11.54 26.02 1.22
C THR A 426 -11.56 27.15 0.20
N GLN A 427 -11.57 26.81 -1.10
CA GLN A 427 -11.31 27.72 -2.22
C GLN A 427 -9.91 28.37 -2.18
N GLU A 428 -8.96 27.79 -1.43
CA GLU A 428 -7.58 28.27 -1.38
C GLU A 428 -6.76 27.69 -2.54
N THR A 429 -6.25 28.57 -3.41
CA THR A 429 -5.59 28.17 -4.65
C THR A 429 -4.28 27.43 -4.48
N VAL A 430 -3.65 27.50 -3.30
CA VAL A 430 -2.46 26.71 -2.99
C VAL A 430 -2.73 25.21 -3.16
N PHE A 431 -3.92 24.73 -2.80
CA PHE A 431 -4.22 23.30 -2.93
C PHE A 431 -4.39 22.89 -4.40
N LEU A 432 -5.06 23.72 -5.22
CA LEU A 432 -5.21 23.45 -6.65
C LEU A 432 -3.88 23.59 -7.41
N ASP A 433 -3.05 24.56 -7.05
CA ASP A 433 -1.70 24.74 -7.60
C ASP A 433 -0.85 23.48 -7.37
N TYR A 434 -0.79 22.98 -6.13
CA TYR A 434 -0.09 21.74 -5.83
C TYR A 434 -0.74 20.52 -6.48
N ALA A 435 -2.06 20.45 -6.57
CA ALA A 435 -2.73 19.34 -7.25
C ALA A 435 -2.36 19.28 -8.74
N LEU A 436 -2.42 20.40 -9.47
CA LEU A 436 -2.03 20.51 -10.89
C LEU A 436 -0.54 20.22 -11.07
N ARG A 437 0.31 20.76 -10.19
CA ARG A 437 1.74 20.47 -10.18
C ARG A 437 2.04 18.99 -9.92
N TRP A 438 1.32 18.35 -9.00
CA TRP A 438 1.51 16.93 -8.70
C TRP A 438 0.91 16.04 -9.80
N GLN A 439 -0.19 16.43 -10.44
CA GLN A 439 -0.68 15.74 -11.62
C GLN A 439 0.34 15.79 -12.77
N GLN A 440 1.06 16.89 -12.93
CA GLN A 440 2.16 16.95 -13.88
C GLN A 440 3.16 15.82 -13.65
N TYR A 441 3.41 15.49 -12.38
CA TYR A 441 4.25 14.37 -12.02
C TYR A 441 3.61 13.06 -12.42
N MET A 442 2.29 12.84 -12.26
CA MET A 442 1.59 11.61 -12.70
C MET A 442 1.66 11.32 -14.21
N PHE A 443 1.79 12.33 -15.07
CA PHE A 443 2.08 12.10 -16.50
C PHE A 443 3.51 11.55 -16.74
N GLU A 444 4.24 11.31 -15.65
CA GLU A 444 5.33 10.37 -15.48
C GLU A 444 4.94 9.35 -14.37
N PRO A 445 4.66 8.05 -14.62
CA PRO A 445 5.06 7.14 -15.69
C PRO A 445 3.84 6.38 -16.29
N TYR A 446 4.06 5.45 -17.24
CA TYR A 446 3.06 4.55 -17.87
C TYR A 446 2.19 5.04 -19.04
N ALA A 447 2.38 6.24 -19.57
CA ALA A 447 1.79 6.57 -20.87
C ALA A 447 2.51 5.77 -21.97
N THR A 448 1.82 4.72 -22.42
CA THR A 448 2.08 3.89 -23.60
C THR A 448 2.76 4.63 -24.75
N ASP A 449 4.08 4.52 -24.89
CA ASP A 449 4.78 4.85 -26.13
C ASP A 449 6.04 3.99 -26.27
N THR A 450 5.94 3.01 -27.17
CA THR A 450 7.03 2.24 -27.81
C THR A 450 8.23 1.85 -26.92
N TYR A 451 8.04 0.90 -26.01
CA TYR A 451 9.17 0.17 -25.44
C TYR A 451 9.90 -0.57 -26.57
N LEU A 452 11.08 -0.09 -26.95
CA LEU A 452 12.03 -0.90 -27.72
C LEU A 452 12.49 -2.03 -26.79
N ASN A 453 11.80 -3.17 -26.87
CA ASN A 453 12.17 -4.43 -26.21
C ASN A 453 13.53 -4.89 -26.74
N ALA A 454 14.60 -4.29 -26.23
CA ALA A 454 15.96 -4.63 -26.55
C ALA A 454 16.60 -5.20 -25.29
N VAL A 455 16.28 -6.47 -24.98
CA VAL A 455 17.14 -7.28 -24.12
C VAL A 455 18.43 -7.49 -24.93
N LEU A 456 19.47 -6.73 -24.62
CA LEU A 456 20.72 -6.76 -25.38
C LEU A 456 21.88 -7.30 -24.53
N PRO A 457 22.63 -8.28 -25.05
CA PRO A 457 24.01 -8.48 -24.70
C PRO A 457 24.89 -7.49 -25.48
N GLU A 458 25.88 -6.89 -24.81
CA GLU A 458 27.12 -6.29 -25.35
C GLU A 458 27.12 -4.91 -26.04
N ASN A 459 26.00 -4.32 -26.46
CA ASN A 459 26.03 -2.97 -27.07
C ASN A 459 25.70 -1.86 -26.05
N ARG A 460 26.70 -1.02 -25.72
CA ARG A 460 26.65 0.06 -24.70
C ARG A 460 25.96 1.36 -25.16
N VAL A 461 25.56 1.47 -26.43
CA VAL A 461 24.99 2.68 -27.04
C VAL A 461 23.60 2.36 -27.60
N LEU A 462 22.56 3.01 -27.09
CA LEU A 462 21.19 2.92 -27.60
C LEU A 462 20.91 3.98 -28.66
N GLN A 463 20.08 3.70 -29.66
CA GLN A 463 19.66 4.68 -30.66
C GLN A 463 18.28 5.23 -30.31
N ALA A 464 18.14 6.56 -30.28
CA ALA A 464 16.87 7.24 -30.06
C ALA A 464 16.00 7.33 -31.33
N PRO A 465 14.69 7.59 -31.18
CA PRO A 465 13.85 7.95 -32.32
C PRO A 465 14.34 9.23 -33.02
N ASP A 466 14.01 9.34 -34.31
CA ASP A 466 14.47 10.41 -35.19
C ASP A 466 14.11 11.82 -34.69
N THR A 467 13.04 11.98 -33.90
CA THR A 467 12.62 13.27 -33.29
C THR A 467 12.55 13.16 -31.76
N LEU A 468 13.03 14.18 -31.04
CA LEU A 468 12.98 14.28 -29.57
C LEU A 468 12.05 15.43 -29.12
N GLU A 469 10.93 15.60 -29.82
CA GLU A 469 9.89 16.57 -29.44
C GLU A 469 9.03 16.05 -28.26
N THR A 470 9.17 14.76 -27.93
CA THR A 470 8.43 14.03 -26.89
C THR A 470 9.37 13.21 -26.01
N ARG A 471 8.86 12.70 -24.87
CA ARG A 471 9.56 11.74 -24.01
C ARG A 471 9.97 10.48 -24.79
N ALA A 472 11.22 10.04 -24.62
CA ALA A 472 11.70 8.73 -25.09
C ALA A 472 12.14 7.86 -23.90
N GLY A 473 11.66 6.62 -23.83
CA GLY A 473 11.98 5.65 -22.77
C GLY A 473 12.74 4.44 -23.28
N TYR A 474 13.76 3.99 -22.55
CA TYR A 474 14.59 2.83 -22.91
C TYR A 474 14.74 1.88 -21.75
N SER A 475 14.53 0.58 -21.97
CA SER A 475 14.72 -0.45 -20.94
C SER A 475 16.06 -1.17 -21.15
N VAL A 476 16.87 -1.31 -20.10
CA VAL A 476 18.18 -2.00 -20.14
C VAL A 476 18.40 -2.95 -18.95
N ASP A 477 19.17 -4.02 -19.17
CA ASP A 477 19.62 -4.93 -18.10
C ASP A 477 20.88 -4.36 -17.42
N ALA A 478 20.72 -3.88 -16.18
CA ALA A 478 21.77 -3.16 -15.46
C ALA A 478 22.83 -4.07 -14.81
N ARG A 479 22.70 -5.41 -14.87
CA ARG A 479 23.62 -6.36 -14.18
C ARG A 479 25.04 -6.39 -14.73
N SER A 480 25.27 -5.87 -15.94
CA SER A 480 26.55 -6.02 -16.67
C SER A 480 27.10 -4.71 -17.23
N THR A 481 26.49 -3.58 -16.90
CA THR A 481 26.81 -2.27 -17.49
C THR A 481 27.21 -1.26 -16.41
N GLU A 482 28.47 -0.79 -16.44
CA GLU A 482 28.96 0.31 -15.58
C GLU A 482 28.43 1.67 -16.02
N SER A 483 27.94 1.77 -17.27
CA SER A 483 27.34 2.97 -17.81
C SER A 483 26.41 2.63 -18.97
N LEU A 484 25.28 3.34 -19.07
CA LEU A 484 24.42 3.41 -20.23
C LEU A 484 24.76 4.64 -21.07
N ILE A 485 24.84 4.50 -22.39
CA ILE A 485 24.93 5.65 -23.31
C ILE A 485 23.73 5.63 -24.26
N LEU A 486 23.04 6.74 -24.39
CA LEU A 486 22.01 7.00 -25.38
C LEU A 486 22.60 7.88 -26.48
N ASP A 487 22.54 7.44 -27.74
CA ASP A 487 22.80 8.23 -28.94
C ASP A 487 21.47 8.72 -29.51
N LEU A 488 21.26 10.03 -29.49
CA LEU A 488 20.05 10.68 -29.98
C LEU A 488 19.97 10.74 -31.51
N GLY A 489 20.99 10.24 -32.20
CA GLY A 489 21.15 10.24 -33.66
C GLY A 489 21.75 11.54 -34.20
N GLU A 490 21.37 12.67 -33.59
CA GLU A 490 21.87 14.02 -33.86
C GLU A 490 21.88 14.84 -32.56
N THR A 491 22.53 16.00 -32.57
CA THR A 491 22.49 16.95 -31.44
C THR A 491 21.07 17.49 -31.30
N LYS A 492 20.49 17.34 -30.10
CA LYS A 492 19.14 17.79 -29.76
C LYS A 492 19.15 18.56 -28.43
N PRO A 493 18.23 19.51 -28.23
CA PRO A 493 18.04 20.15 -26.93
C PRO A 493 17.43 19.15 -25.94
N ILE A 494 18.02 19.07 -24.76
CA ILE A 494 17.58 18.20 -23.65
C ILE A 494 17.35 19.05 -22.41
N ALA A 495 16.22 18.83 -21.72
CA ALA A 495 15.86 19.62 -20.53
C ALA A 495 15.67 18.77 -19.25
N SER A 496 15.42 17.46 -19.40
CA SER A 496 15.32 16.55 -18.26
C SER A 496 15.78 15.14 -18.57
N PHE A 497 16.17 14.45 -17.51
CA PHE A 497 16.57 13.06 -17.49
C PHE A 497 15.86 12.33 -16.36
N GLY A 498 15.24 11.20 -16.65
CA GLY A 498 14.64 10.35 -15.64
C GLY A 498 15.14 8.92 -15.71
N PHE A 499 15.08 8.21 -14.60
CA PHE A 499 15.33 6.78 -14.52
C PHE A 499 14.32 6.07 -13.63
N ASP A 500 14.17 4.76 -13.81
CA ASP A 500 13.38 3.86 -12.96
C ASP A 500 13.99 2.45 -13.03
N PHE A 501 14.29 1.85 -11.89
CA PHE A 501 14.79 0.48 -11.78
C PHE A 501 13.64 -0.46 -11.39
N ILE A 502 13.09 -1.16 -12.39
CA ILE A 502 11.94 -2.04 -12.22
C ILE A 502 12.36 -3.40 -11.66
N LEU A 503 11.70 -3.80 -10.57
CA LEU A 503 11.85 -5.11 -9.93
C LEU A 503 11.03 -6.18 -10.67
N THR A 504 11.64 -7.33 -10.94
CA THR A 504 10.92 -8.53 -11.33
C THR A 504 10.92 -9.52 -10.17
N HIS A 505 9.84 -9.52 -9.37
CA HIS A 505 9.47 -10.53 -8.33
C HIS A 505 9.68 -10.22 -6.84
N GLY A 506 9.62 -8.96 -6.41
CA GLY A 506 9.20 -8.62 -5.03
C GLY A 506 10.13 -9.11 -3.90
N ARG A 507 11.39 -9.49 -4.20
CA ARG A 507 12.43 -9.72 -3.18
C ARG A 507 13.50 -8.64 -3.26
N SER A 508 14.31 -8.54 -2.20
CA SER A 508 15.28 -7.44 -1.99
C SER A 508 16.27 -7.36 -3.16
N ALA A 509 16.25 -6.25 -3.91
CA ALA A 509 17.22 -5.97 -4.96
C ALA A 509 18.31 -4.98 -4.48
N THR A 510 19.51 -5.13 -5.04
CA THR A 510 20.59 -4.15 -4.96
C THR A 510 20.48 -3.23 -6.18
N TYR A 511 20.17 -1.95 -6.01
CA TYR A 511 20.27 -0.93 -7.07
C TYR A 511 21.57 -0.11 -6.91
N PRO A 512 22.01 0.62 -7.95
CA PRO A 512 23.16 1.51 -7.83
C PRO A 512 22.99 2.50 -6.68
N THR A 513 24.02 2.65 -5.84
CA THR A 513 23.99 3.58 -4.69
C THR A 513 24.52 4.98 -5.03
N ALA A 514 25.00 5.19 -6.26
CA ALA A 514 25.44 6.47 -6.78
C ALA A 514 25.38 6.44 -8.32
N TYR A 515 25.21 7.59 -8.95
CA TYR A 515 25.34 7.72 -10.39
C TYR A 515 25.86 9.10 -10.81
N THR A 516 26.37 9.15 -12.04
CA THR A 516 26.72 10.39 -12.74
C THR A 516 25.98 10.45 -14.07
N LEU A 517 25.35 11.59 -14.35
CA LEU A 517 24.75 11.90 -15.64
C LEU A 517 25.67 12.87 -16.39
N SER A 518 26.07 12.47 -17.59
CA SER A 518 26.94 13.27 -18.46
C SER A 518 26.30 13.46 -19.84
N LEU A 519 26.54 14.61 -20.47
CA LEU A 519 26.15 14.91 -21.84
C LEU A 519 27.37 15.02 -22.75
N SER A 520 27.21 14.74 -24.05
CA SER A 520 28.26 14.90 -25.06
C SER A 520 27.67 15.15 -26.46
N ASP A 521 28.36 15.94 -27.28
CA ASP A 521 28.01 16.11 -28.69
C ASP A 521 28.70 15.09 -29.62
N ASP A 522 29.88 14.63 -29.23
CA ASP A 522 30.78 13.80 -30.06
C ASP A 522 30.93 12.36 -29.53
N GLY A 523 30.46 12.08 -28.32
CA GLY A 523 30.61 10.81 -27.62
C GLY A 523 32.00 10.59 -27.01
N GLU A 524 32.91 11.57 -27.15
CA GLU A 524 34.30 11.51 -26.67
C GLU A 524 34.53 12.50 -25.51
N SER A 525 33.97 13.71 -25.64
CA SER A 525 34.07 14.81 -24.69
C SER A 525 32.79 14.88 -23.86
N TRP A 526 32.88 14.61 -22.57
CA TRP A 526 31.72 14.51 -21.67
C TRP A 526 31.70 15.67 -20.68
N GLN A 527 30.51 16.24 -20.48
CA GLN A 527 30.22 17.21 -19.43
C GLN A 527 29.28 16.57 -18.42
N ASP A 528 29.70 16.48 -17.17
CA ASP A 528 28.83 16.03 -16.08
C ASP A 528 27.83 17.14 -15.76
N ILE A 529 26.55 16.79 -15.79
CA ILE A 529 25.43 17.70 -15.51
C ILE A 529 24.77 17.41 -14.17
N LEU A 530 24.94 16.19 -13.66
CA LEU A 530 24.47 15.77 -12.35
C LEU A 530 25.36 14.65 -11.81
N GLU A 531 25.65 14.74 -10.52
CA GLU A 531 26.37 13.71 -9.76
C GLU A 531 25.58 13.48 -8.49
N GLU A 532 25.13 12.25 -8.28
CA GLU A 532 24.41 11.82 -7.09
C GLU A 532 25.26 10.79 -6.35
N THR A 533 25.66 11.11 -5.12
CA THR A 533 26.63 10.32 -4.36
C THR A 533 25.98 9.30 -3.44
N GLU A 534 24.68 9.45 -3.16
CA GLU A 534 23.88 8.52 -2.36
C GLU A 534 22.47 8.40 -2.95
N LEU A 535 22.20 7.28 -3.66
CA LEU A 535 20.86 6.92 -4.11
C LEU A 535 20.13 6.21 -2.99
N GLU A 536 19.12 6.88 -2.46
CA GLU A 536 18.15 6.26 -1.57
C GLU A 536 17.02 5.55 -2.34
N ASP A 537 16.77 5.93 -3.61
CA ASP A 537 15.58 5.57 -4.38
C ASP A 537 15.88 4.69 -5.61
N SER A 538 14.93 3.84 -6.02
CA SER A 538 15.00 3.05 -7.26
C SER A 538 14.57 3.84 -8.52
N GLU A 539 14.17 5.11 -8.39
CA GLU A 539 13.70 5.93 -9.50
C GLU A 539 13.99 7.42 -9.25
N GLY A 540 14.14 8.19 -10.33
CA GLY A 540 14.46 9.61 -10.25
C GLY A 540 14.11 10.37 -11.51
N ASN A 541 13.93 11.68 -11.37
CA ASN A 541 13.82 12.60 -12.49
C ASN A 541 14.54 13.91 -12.16
N HIS A 542 15.35 14.39 -13.09
CA HIS A 542 16.23 15.53 -12.89
C HIS A 542 16.07 16.49 -14.04
N ARG A 543 15.80 17.75 -13.68
CA ARG A 543 15.74 18.88 -14.60
C ARG A 543 17.06 19.63 -14.58
N PHE A 544 17.47 20.12 -15.73
CA PHE A 544 18.66 20.95 -15.89
C PHE A 544 18.41 22.03 -16.94
N GLU A 545 19.30 23.02 -17.00
CA GLU A 545 19.24 24.04 -18.05
C GLU A 545 19.29 23.37 -19.41
N THR A 546 18.37 23.74 -20.31
CA THR A 546 18.28 23.14 -21.65
C THR A 546 19.63 23.16 -22.34
N THR A 547 20.17 21.98 -22.60
CA THR A 547 21.52 21.80 -23.13
C THR A 547 21.44 20.99 -24.42
N GLU A 548 22.18 21.43 -25.43
CA GLU A 548 22.33 20.71 -26.69
C GLU A 548 23.30 19.54 -26.48
N ALA A 549 22.86 18.32 -26.79
CA ALA A 549 23.72 17.15 -26.78
C ALA A 549 23.22 16.09 -27.76
N ARG A 550 24.13 15.28 -28.28
CA ARG A 550 23.78 14.07 -29.05
C ARG A 550 23.79 12.82 -28.18
N TYR A 551 24.64 12.77 -27.18
CA TYR A 551 24.84 11.61 -26.33
C TYR A 551 24.51 11.92 -24.88
N VAL A 552 23.79 11.01 -24.24
CA VAL A 552 23.51 11.04 -22.80
C VAL A 552 24.13 9.81 -22.17
N ARG A 553 25.00 9.98 -21.17
CA ARG A 553 25.60 8.88 -20.43
C ARG A 553 25.10 8.88 -19.00
N PHE A 554 24.61 7.73 -18.59
CA PHE A 554 24.25 7.45 -17.21
C PHE A 554 25.24 6.41 -16.67
N GLN A 555 26.12 6.84 -15.77
CA GLN A 555 27.18 6.01 -15.21
C GLN A 555 26.84 5.61 -13.78
N PHE A 556 26.92 4.32 -13.46
CA PHE A 556 26.59 3.80 -12.13
C PHE A 556 27.87 3.62 -11.33
N GLU A 557 27.90 4.13 -10.10
CA GLU A 557 28.98 3.86 -9.17
C GLU A 557 28.46 2.87 -8.12
N THR A 558 29.00 1.64 -8.14
CA THR A 558 28.70 0.48 -7.29
C THR A 558 27.38 -0.29 -7.51
N LEU A 559 27.52 -1.57 -7.88
CA LEU A 559 26.53 -2.63 -7.66
C LEU A 559 27.11 -3.55 -6.56
N ASP A 560 26.52 -3.59 -5.37
CA ASP A 560 26.94 -4.54 -4.32
C ASP A 560 26.46 -5.96 -4.71
N ASN A 561 27.27 -6.62 -5.53
CA ASN A 561 26.92 -7.79 -6.33
C ASN A 561 26.86 -9.12 -5.55
N GLU A 562 26.93 -9.13 -4.21
CA GLU A 562 27.04 -10.39 -3.47
C GLU A 562 25.72 -11.16 -3.31
N ASN A 563 24.54 -10.57 -3.59
CA ASN A 563 23.23 -11.24 -3.42
C ASN A 563 22.14 -10.94 -4.49
N ALA A 564 22.46 -10.30 -5.62
CA ALA A 564 21.44 -9.91 -6.61
C ALA A 564 21.08 -11.05 -7.57
N ASP A 565 20.15 -11.93 -7.16
CA ASP A 565 19.61 -13.02 -8.00
C ASP A 565 18.53 -12.56 -9.03
N GLU A 566 18.14 -11.27 -9.05
CA GLU A 566 17.05 -10.76 -9.90
C GLU A 566 17.51 -9.75 -10.99
N LEU A 567 16.76 -9.72 -12.10
CA LEU A 567 17.01 -8.87 -13.27
C LEU A 567 16.65 -7.41 -12.94
N ILE A 568 17.61 -6.48 -13.02
CA ILE A 568 17.37 -5.04 -12.86
C ILE A 568 17.05 -4.47 -14.24
N PHE A 569 15.83 -3.98 -14.43
CA PHE A 569 15.44 -3.22 -15.62
C PHE A 569 15.57 -1.73 -15.35
N GLY A 570 16.59 -1.08 -15.88
CA GLY A 570 16.68 0.38 -15.86
C GLY A 570 15.89 0.96 -17.04
N VAL A 571 14.81 1.66 -16.75
CA VAL A 571 14.15 2.57 -17.70
C VAL A 571 14.88 3.90 -17.64
N VAL A 572 15.37 4.40 -18.77
CA VAL A 572 15.98 5.72 -18.87
C VAL A 572 15.15 6.61 -19.79
N ARG A 573 14.97 7.87 -19.39
CA ARG A 573 14.10 8.87 -20.01
C ARG A 573 14.88 10.13 -20.33
N VAL A 574 14.66 10.67 -21.52
CA VAL A 574 15.22 11.95 -21.97
C VAL A 574 14.07 12.76 -22.56
N ASP A 575 13.86 13.98 -22.08
CA ASP A 575 12.79 14.86 -22.57
C ASP A 575 13.37 16.09 -23.29
N GLY A 576 12.77 16.45 -24.43
CA GLY A 576 13.06 17.68 -25.15
C GLY A 576 12.46 18.92 -24.47
N PRO A 577 12.83 20.14 -24.91
CA PRO A 577 12.51 21.39 -24.23
C PRO A 577 11.01 21.70 -24.15
N ASN A 578 10.20 21.17 -25.07
CA ASN A 578 8.77 21.46 -25.17
C ASN A 578 7.87 20.36 -24.58
N TYR A 579 8.44 19.27 -24.04
CA TYR A 579 7.65 18.20 -23.41
C TYR A 579 6.75 18.75 -22.29
N TRP A 580 7.31 19.69 -21.53
CA TRP A 580 6.65 20.43 -20.48
C TRP A 580 5.88 21.66 -20.98
N GLN A 581 5.39 21.68 -22.21
CA GLN A 581 4.45 22.71 -22.68
C GLN A 581 3.08 22.11 -23.04
N LYS A 582 2.86 20.83 -22.75
CA LYS A 582 1.54 20.21 -22.88
C LYS A 582 0.61 20.69 -21.75
N PRO A 583 -0.69 20.91 -22.06
CA PRO A 583 -1.70 21.15 -21.05
C PRO A 583 -1.78 20.00 -20.05
N ILE A 584 -1.92 20.34 -18.77
CA ILE A 584 -2.13 19.35 -17.70
C ILE A 584 -3.57 19.50 -17.25
N PHE A 585 -4.25 18.38 -17.01
CA PHE A 585 -5.59 18.40 -16.46
C PHE A 585 -5.82 17.26 -15.47
N ILE A 586 -6.74 17.48 -14.55
CA ILE A 586 -7.18 16.52 -13.54
C ILE A 586 -8.70 16.55 -13.46
N THR A 587 -9.31 15.38 -13.33
CA THR A 587 -10.74 15.27 -13.06
C THR A 587 -10.97 15.04 -11.57
N TYR A 588 -11.86 15.83 -10.97
CA TYR A 588 -12.36 15.62 -9.61
C TYR A 588 -13.87 15.84 -9.57
N GLY A 589 -14.61 14.80 -9.19
CA GLY A 589 -16.07 14.80 -9.27
C GLY A 589 -16.56 15.08 -10.69
N ASN A 590 -17.36 16.13 -10.85
CA ASN A 590 -17.89 16.57 -12.15
C ASN A 590 -17.10 17.74 -12.75
N THR A 591 -15.88 17.97 -12.29
CA THR A 591 -15.06 19.11 -12.72
C THR A 591 -13.72 18.61 -13.25
N ILE A 592 -13.31 19.12 -14.41
CA ILE A 592 -11.96 18.97 -14.94
C ILE A 592 -11.24 20.29 -14.67
N TYR A 593 -10.14 20.26 -13.94
CA TYR A 593 -9.24 21.39 -13.76
C TYR A 593 -8.07 21.26 -14.73
N GLY A 594 -7.59 22.36 -15.30
CA GLY A 594 -6.37 22.29 -16.09
C GLY A 594 -5.58 23.58 -16.19
N ASP A 595 -4.32 23.40 -16.55
CA ASP A 595 -3.31 24.42 -16.75
C ASP A 595 -2.85 24.37 -18.22
N ILE A 596 -3.03 25.49 -18.91
CA ILE A 596 -2.75 25.70 -20.34
C ILE A 596 -1.25 25.95 -20.57
N ARG A 597 -0.56 26.49 -19.55
CA ARG A 597 0.85 26.90 -19.53
C ARG A 597 1.29 27.92 -20.58
N ASP A 598 2.28 28.73 -20.18
CA ASP A 598 2.97 29.75 -21.00
C ASP A 598 2.07 30.76 -21.76
N ASN A 599 0.85 31.03 -21.27
CA ASN A 599 -0.14 31.88 -21.96
C ASN A 599 -0.30 31.53 -23.45
N GLN A 600 -0.26 30.23 -23.78
CA GLN A 600 -0.49 29.82 -25.16
C GLN A 600 -1.88 30.27 -25.61
N LEU A 601 -1.95 30.85 -26.81
CA LEU A 601 -3.22 31.30 -27.38
C LEU A 601 -4.09 30.07 -27.66
N VAL A 602 -5.13 29.86 -26.85
CA VAL A 602 -6.05 28.73 -27.05
C VAL A 602 -7.16 29.14 -28.01
N THR A 603 -7.29 28.39 -29.11
CA THR A 603 -8.27 28.60 -30.17
C THR A 603 -9.35 27.50 -30.23
N GLY A 604 -9.20 26.43 -29.45
CA GLY A 604 -10.21 25.38 -29.32
C GLY A 604 -9.85 24.32 -28.30
N ILE A 605 -10.86 23.57 -27.85
CA ILE A 605 -10.70 22.37 -27.01
C ILE A 605 -11.44 21.23 -27.69
N THR A 606 -10.77 20.10 -27.89
CA THR A 606 -11.43 18.84 -28.20
C THR A 606 -11.65 18.10 -26.89
N LEU A 607 -12.91 17.83 -26.53
CA LEU A 607 -13.25 17.04 -25.34
C LEU A 607 -14.09 15.83 -25.76
N LYS A 608 -13.60 14.63 -25.46
CA LYS A 608 -14.37 13.39 -25.56
C LYS A 608 -14.57 12.82 -24.16
N THR A 609 -15.82 12.64 -23.75
CA THR A 609 -16.18 12.05 -22.45
C THR A 609 -16.91 10.73 -22.62
N GLU A 610 -16.93 9.90 -21.57
CA GLU A 610 -17.92 8.84 -21.38
C GLU A 610 -18.65 9.08 -20.04
N PRO A 611 -20.00 9.07 -20.01
CA PRO A 611 -20.91 9.02 -21.16
C PRO A 611 -20.82 10.27 -22.07
N ASN A 612 -21.26 10.16 -23.32
CA ASN A 612 -21.39 11.27 -24.28
C ASN A 612 -22.79 11.20 -24.93
N PRO A 613 -23.52 12.34 -25.06
CA PRO A 613 -23.08 13.69 -24.72
C PRO A 613 -23.36 14.10 -23.28
N LEU A 614 -22.44 14.90 -22.72
CA LEU A 614 -22.60 15.62 -21.44
C LEU A 614 -22.76 17.11 -21.71
N GLU A 615 -23.67 17.77 -21.00
CA GLU A 615 -23.67 19.23 -20.94
C GLU A 615 -22.47 19.70 -20.11
N ILE A 616 -21.69 20.63 -20.68
CA ILE A 616 -20.48 21.19 -20.05
C ILE A 616 -20.51 22.71 -19.98
N TRP A 617 -19.83 23.26 -18.98
CA TRP A 617 -19.52 24.69 -18.83
C TRP A 617 -18.01 24.85 -18.77
N ILE A 618 -17.49 25.83 -19.49
CA ILE A 618 -16.05 26.14 -19.48
C ILE A 618 -15.86 27.50 -18.83
N GLU A 619 -15.05 27.52 -17.79
CA GLU A 619 -14.57 28.74 -17.15
C GLU A 619 -13.04 28.81 -17.24
N VAL A 620 -12.52 30.02 -17.25
CA VAL A 620 -11.09 30.31 -17.38
C VAL A 620 -10.63 31.27 -16.28
N SER A 621 -9.36 31.20 -15.92
CA SER A 621 -8.78 32.01 -14.85
C SER A 621 -7.29 32.27 -15.09
N ASP A 622 -6.80 33.40 -14.59
CA ASP A 622 -5.37 33.73 -14.53
C ASP A 622 -4.75 33.40 -13.16
N ASP A 623 -5.58 33.20 -12.12
CA ASP A 623 -5.12 33.11 -10.73
C ASP A 623 -5.74 31.96 -9.92
N MET A 624 -6.63 31.18 -10.54
CA MET A 624 -7.46 30.12 -9.93
C MET A 624 -8.42 30.61 -8.83
N GLN A 625 -8.46 31.91 -8.52
CA GLN A 625 -9.37 32.52 -7.54
C GLN A 625 -10.63 33.05 -8.23
N THR A 626 -10.44 33.73 -9.36
CA THR A 626 -11.53 34.33 -10.13
C THR A 626 -11.73 33.58 -11.42
N TRP A 627 -12.90 32.93 -11.54
CA TRP A 627 -13.27 32.16 -12.72
C TRP A 627 -14.25 32.96 -13.58
N THR A 628 -13.94 33.08 -14.88
CA THR A 628 -14.78 33.76 -15.86
C THR A 628 -15.37 32.76 -16.83
N PRO A 629 -16.70 32.75 -17.05
CA PRO A 629 -17.31 31.90 -18.07
C PRO A 629 -16.75 32.21 -19.45
N LEU A 630 -16.18 31.20 -20.11
CA LEU A 630 -15.74 31.29 -21.50
C LEU A 630 -16.92 31.10 -22.46
N ILE A 631 -17.92 30.32 -22.04
CA ILE A 631 -19.18 30.10 -22.77
C ILE A 631 -20.35 30.40 -21.83
N GLU A 632 -21.27 31.27 -22.25
CA GLU A 632 -22.38 31.76 -21.41
C GLU A 632 -23.49 30.72 -21.16
N ALA A 633 -23.54 29.65 -21.96
CA ALA A 633 -24.53 28.57 -21.86
C ALA A 633 -23.86 27.21 -22.03
N PRO A 634 -24.36 26.16 -21.35
CA PRO A 634 -23.78 24.83 -21.48
C PRO A 634 -23.85 24.33 -22.92
N ILE A 635 -22.79 23.65 -23.34
CA ILE A 635 -22.72 23.01 -24.65
C ILE A 635 -22.66 21.49 -24.48
N LEU A 636 -23.09 20.75 -25.49
CA LEU A 636 -22.93 19.30 -25.51
C LEU A 636 -21.49 18.97 -25.90
N ALA A 637 -20.79 18.21 -25.05
CA ALA A 637 -19.46 17.69 -25.34
C ALA A 637 -19.55 16.59 -26.41
N ASP A 638 -19.51 16.99 -27.69
CA ASP A 638 -19.55 16.11 -28.86
C ASP A 638 -18.36 16.37 -29.81
N GLY A 639 -17.14 16.19 -29.29
CA GLY A 639 -15.90 16.32 -30.07
C GLY A 639 -15.23 17.70 -29.97
N GLU A 640 -14.95 18.33 -31.11
CA GLU A 640 -14.18 19.58 -31.19
C GLU A 640 -15.07 20.79 -30.88
N ILE A 641 -14.63 21.62 -29.94
CA ILE A 641 -15.28 22.86 -29.51
C ILE A 641 -14.36 24.02 -29.88
N GLU A 642 -14.79 24.85 -30.83
CA GLU A 642 -14.09 26.11 -31.14
C GLU A 642 -14.25 27.09 -29.98
N LEU A 643 -13.14 27.69 -29.56
CA LEU A 643 -13.11 28.70 -28.51
C LEU A 643 -12.69 30.04 -29.11
N PRO A 644 -13.21 31.16 -28.58
CA PRO A 644 -12.62 32.45 -28.90
C PRO A 644 -11.13 32.42 -28.49
N PRO A 645 -10.22 33.00 -29.30
CA PRO A 645 -8.80 33.07 -28.97
C PRO A 645 -8.61 33.73 -27.60
N THR A 646 -8.01 33.02 -26.66
CA THR A 646 -7.83 33.50 -25.28
C THR A 646 -6.45 33.18 -24.72
N GLU A 647 -5.94 34.03 -23.83
CA GLU A 647 -4.60 33.96 -23.24
C GLU A 647 -4.64 33.62 -21.73
N TRP A 648 -5.60 32.79 -21.29
CA TRP A 648 -5.74 32.41 -19.88
C TRP A 648 -4.76 31.30 -19.49
N GLN A 649 -4.41 31.23 -18.21
CA GLN A 649 -3.50 30.21 -17.68
C GLN A 649 -4.23 28.93 -17.29
N TYR A 650 -5.41 29.06 -16.69
CA TYR A 650 -6.16 27.94 -16.14
C TYR A 650 -7.54 27.85 -16.77
N PHE A 651 -8.04 26.63 -16.88
CA PHE A 651 -9.43 26.36 -17.23
C PHE A 651 -10.04 25.38 -16.24
N LYS A 652 -11.36 25.44 -16.10
CA LYS A 652 -12.14 24.38 -15.51
C LYS A 652 -13.35 24.07 -16.36
N ILE A 653 -13.63 22.78 -16.52
CA ILE A 653 -14.79 22.28 -17.26
C ILE A 653 -15.70 21.58 -16.26
N HIS A 654 -16.87 22.16 -16.02
CA HIS A 654 -17.92 21.51 -15.23
C HIS A 654 -18.80 20.67 -16.14
N SER A 655 -19.29 19.53 -15.67
CA SER A 655 -20.21 18.66 -16.41
C SER A 655 -21.42 18.23 -15.58
N THR A 656 -22.49 17.83 -16.27
CA THR A 656 -23.72 17.32 -15.66
C THR A 656 -23.58 15.92 -15.03
N GLY A 657 -22.47 15.22 -15.27
CA GLY A 657 -22.11 13.94 -14.67
C GLY A 657 -20.58 13.78 -14.60
N ILE A 658 -20.09 12.72 -13.95
CA ILE A 658 -18.65 12.46 -13.81
C ILE A 658 -18.07 12.16 -15.19
N PRO A 659 -17.20 13.01 -15.75
CA PRO A 659 -16.69 12.81 -17.10
C PRO A 659 -15.51 11.83 -17.06
N ALA A 660 -15.65 10.65 -17.67
CA ALA A 660 -14.48 9.86 -18.04
C ALA A 660 -13.86 10.48 -19.30
N VAL A 661 -12.80 11.27 -19.12
CA VAL A 661 -12.17 12.00 -20.23
C VAL A 661 -11.35 11.02 -21.07
N ALA A 662 -11.85 10.71 -22.27
CA ALA A 662 -11.16 9.86 -23.25
C ALA A 662 -10.13 10.64 -24.07
N GLU A 663 -10.38 11.94 -24.31
CA GLU A 663 -9.46 12.84 -25.00
C GLU A 663 -9.72 14.28 -24.55
N LEU A 664 -8.66 14.99 -24.19
CA LEU A 664 -8.66 16.44 -24.05
C LEU A 664 -7.47 17.02 -24.80
N THR A 665 -7.74 17.74 -25.88
CA THR A 665 -6.70 18.38 -26.70
C THR A 665 -6.94 19.88 -26.75
N ILE A 666 -5.94 20.68 -26.41
CA ILE A 666 -5.98 22.14 -26.58
C ILE A 666 -5.38 22.47 -27.94
N ARG A 667 -6.12 23.24 -28.75
CA ARG A 667 -5.65 23.75 -30.04
C ARG A 667 -5.12 25.16 -29.85
N ASN A 668 -3.91 25.40 -30.37
CA ASN A 668 -3.30 26.72 -30.45
C ASN A 668 -3.31 27.23 -31.89
#